data_AF-A0A0D9QHM7-F1
#
_entry.id   AF-A0A0D9QHM7-F1
#
_cell.length_a   1.000
_cell.length_b   1.000
_cell.length_c   1.000
_cell.angle_alpha   90.00
_cell.angle_beta   90.00
_cell.angle_gamma   90.00
#
_symmetry.space_group_name_H-M   'P 1'
#
loop_
_entity.id
_entity.type
_entity.pdbx_description
1 polymer ?
#
loop_
_entity_poly.entity_id
_entity_poly.type
_entity_poly.pdbx_seq_one_letter_code
_entity_poly.pdbx_strand_id
1 'polypeptide(L)'
;MPSPLLHRTPPHTHTYAQKRRTAYLVCLFLSSFLFFITWQFSVFVTLTHVVALFGLDLLGFDIQKELHSILVTLSCSYTCSLLVTFFPRYLMCTYLPFVLASLIITNAIYPRRGGNAHDGRREPVSNLKDVAPCQIDPSCTSPLQFFPHLRTKVGFILQKGFTSIMIFLLLRLTMVGMEKDDSHVMSLLKVRLHLSSHNFDSMIYSLGSEFNPFTKYMFNMIKETSLYDYFIFFNLILLLYVVNYVIHIWRARRGRNAKGGRSDKREKKDEQGGSDKLASYDKGVDVRFEIFHAQFLYLIIQFIFFAFLMLIISRLRVLALPLMCLLSSLVGSPHLLGDIYRVTRENLFHLGASKKNLSRLVIQAICLLECAYPFAKYFPTYEYVNLAGNAPVNLEKNMDLVLWLRQNLKEGEPIITDIPTSSFLRSTTNFKMVLNPQYEHVDMRRRVQDYYMFSSCLPFSDAKRYYYDKYKVRYFVSNIYRCASTSNQKLNAFSIAEFVGSDYARCTNKKSMKFCQRVLYDDRIYKTLFRNGKFSVIYFEPIDVMDDDSPYEQFDEGKYADIKFYTPWISRCIKTDSKCQKHIVDVARSYLDIMRCSKIGFTLYKFVERTFLEGRENAVSFKQGDLLSVGTHPSDEPPLLHPPSQGHSLDMLFHLAEFYDYDVRDVKKAGELYRRAIQLITFQNGLDGAYYPHAVVPSLVPFVPIAKRIQMITSYIYFLLDKDSSSSSGRADILHLYQNMDLLVVVAGSALDNGFYYEGGATRMKESPSRGESPNATNALNRSAAPQMNHPQDGQTIRRTFNEGDLDSAVTVLCENATYLYKIRRQNPKYNPIYKKMWSLAKRVSHMNECVLRNYYFFEGRQIGVLDYLAFFYLYR
;
A
#
# COMPACT_ATOMS: atom_id res chain seq x y z
N MET A 1 -44.51 17.91 -65.24
CA MET A 1 -44.22 18.83 -64.11
C MET A 1 -45.25 18.59 -63.02
N PRO A 2 -44.88 18.71 -61.72
CA PRO A 2 -44.79 17.55 -60.83
C PRO A 2 -45.87 17.42 -59.75
N SER A 3 -45.96 16.19 -59.22
CA SER A 3 -46.82 15.70 -58.14
C SER A 3 -46.30 16.10 -56.73
N PRO A 4 -47.17 16.24 -55.72
CA PRO A 4 -46.75 16.60 -54.36
C PRO A 4 -46.36 15.37 -53.52
N LEU A 5 -45.20 15.48 -52.88
CA LEU A 5 -44.58 14.54 -51.95
C LEU A 5 -45.32 14.46 -50.61
N LEU A 6 -45.68 13.24 -50.21
CA LEU A 6 -46.11 12.88 -48.86
C LEU A 6 -44.88 12.89 -47.92
N HIS A 7 -44.87 13.80 -46.93
CA HIS A 7 -43.86 13.82 -45.88
C HIS A 7 -44.14 12.68 -44.87
N ARG A 8 -43.45 11.55 -45.01
CA ARG A 8 -43.30 10.53 -43.95
C ARG A 8 -42.42 11.11 -42.83
N THR A 9 -42.88 11.05 -41.58
CA THR A 9 -42.04 11.21 -40.39
C THR A 9 -41.12 9.98 -40.22
N PRO A 10 -39.84 10.13 -39.82
CA PRO A 10 -38.89 9.01 -39.82
C PRO A 10 -38.93 8.18 -38.52
N PRO A 11 -38.65 6.87 -38.56
CA PRO A 11 -38.70 5.93 -37.42
C PRO A 11 -37.46 5.94 -36.50
N HIS A 12 -36.61 6.96 -36.54
CA HIS A 12 -35.24 6.87 -36.00
C HIS A 12 -35.09 6.98 -34.46
N THR A 13 -35.99 7.64 -33.72
CA THR A 13 -35.78 7.97 -32.29
C THR A 13 -35.84 6.77 -31.33
N HIS A 14 -36.71 5.79 -31.60
CA HIS A 14 -36.81 4.58 -30.76
C HIS A 14 -35.57 3.67 -30.87
N THR A 15 -34.99 3.56 -32.06
CA THR A 15 -33.77 2.78 -32.31
C THR A 15 -32.55 3.32 -31.57
N TYR A 16 -32.40 4.65 -31.43
CA TYR A 16 -31.27 5.24 -30.70
C TYR A 16 -31.34 5.00 -29.18
N ALA A 17 -32.52 5.13 -28.57
CA ALA A 17 -32.71 4.89 -27.15
C ALA A 17 -32.46 3.41 -26.78
N GLN A 18 -32.95 2.49 -27.62
CA GLN A 18 -32.72 1.06 -27.44
C GLN A 18 -31.24 0.69 -27.61
N LYS A 19 -30.56 1.22 -28.65
CA LYS A 19 -29.12 1.02 -28.87
C LYS A 19 -28.28 1.52 -27.69
N ARG A 20 -28.64 2.67 -27.12
CA ARG A 20 -27.98 3.26 -25.94
C ARG A 20 -28.19 2.41 -24.68
N ARG A 21 -29.39 1.89 -24.46
CA ARG A 21 -29.69 0.97 -23.35
C ARG A 21 -28.87 -0.32 -23.45
N THR A 22 -28.81 -0.92 -24.63
CA THR A 22 -28.01 -2.13 -24.87
C THR A 22 -26.52 -1.86 -24.61
N ALA A 23 -25.99 -0.72 -25.07
CA ALA A 23 -24.61 -0.34 -24.79
C ALA A 23 -24.31 -0.24 -23.29
N TYR A 24 -25.20 0.38 -22.49
CA TYR A 24 -25.02 0.44 -21.04
C TYR A 24 -25.04 -0.92 -20.36
N LEU A 25 -25.91 -1.84 -20.79
CA LEU A 25 -25.96 -3.20 -20.26
C LEU A 25 -24.71 -4.00 -20.61
N VAL A 26 -24.17 -3.83 -21.82
CA VAL A 26 -22.89 -4.44 -22.22
C VAL A 26 -21.73 -3.88 -21.37
N CYS A 27 -21.68 -2.56 -21.16
CA CYS A 27 -20.68 -1.97 -20.28
C CYS A 27 -20.79 -2.49 -18.84
N LEU A 28 -22.02 -2.62 -18.31
CA LEU A 28 -22.26 -3.18 -16.98
C LEU A 28 -21.84 -4.65 -16.89
N PHE A 29 -22.12 -5.45 -17.92
CA PHE A 29 -21.70 -6.84 -18.00
C PHE A 29 -20.17 -6.96 -17.93
N LEU A 30 -19.47 -6.20 -18.79
CA LEU A 30 -18.01 -6.24 -18.88
C LEU A 30 -17.34 -5.72 -17.61
N SER A 31 -17.82 -4.59 -17.06
CA SER A 31 -17.26 -4.03 -15.84
C SER A 31 -17.47 -4.95 -14.64
N SER A 32 -18.64 -5.55 -14.51
CA SER A 32 -18.94 -6.50 -13.43
C SER A 32 -18.13 -7.79 -13.59
N PHE A 33 -17.89 -8.23 -14.83
CA PHE A 33 -17.13 -9.45 -15.11
C PHE A 33 -15.67 -9.26 -14.70
N LEU A 34 -15.06 -8.16 -15.13
CA LEU A 34 -13.71 -7.79 -14.74
C LEU A 34 -13.61 -7.59 -13.22
N PHE A 35 -14.62 -6.99 -12.61
CA PHE A 35 -14.68 -6.77 -11.16
C PHE A 35 -14.69 -8.10 -10.38
N PHE A 36 -15.47 -9.08 -10.82
CA PHE A 36 -15.51 -10.41 -10.18
C PHE A 36 -14.20 -11.19 -10.31
N ILE A 37 -13.48 -11.04 -11.42
CA ILE A 37 -12.21 -11.76 -11.65
C ILE A 37 -11.05 -11.10 -10.91
N THR A 38 -11.02 -9.77 -10.88
CA THR A 38 -9.85 -9.01 -10.40
C THR A 38 -9.85 -8.79 -8.89
N TRP A 39 -11.02 -8.79 -8.24
CA TRP A 39 -11.10 -8.50 -6.81
C TRP A 39 -11.95 -9.50 -6.03
N GLN A 40 -11.33 -10.12 -5.04
CA GLN A 40 -11.94 -11.09 -4.13
C GLN A 40 -13.16 -10.56 -3.34
N PHE A 41 -13.17 -9.29 -2.94
CA PHE A 41 -14.31 -8.69 -2.21
C PHE A 41 -15.45 -8.17 -3.10
N SER A 42 -15.30 -8.30 -4.42
CA SER A 42 -16.29 -7.82 -5.41
C SER A 42 -17.69 -8.34 -5.13
N VAL A 43 -17.82 -9.59 -4.70
CA VAL A 43 -19.10 -10.24 -4.39
C VAL A 43 -19.86 -9.52 -3.28
N PHE A 44 -19.16 -9.11 -2.21
CA PHE A 44 -19.75 -8.38 -1.10
C PHE A 44 -20.16 -6.95 -1.50
N VAL A 45 -19.39 -6.31 -2.37
CA VAL A 45 -19.68 -4.96 -2.87
C VAL A 45 -20.86 -4.98 -3.84
N THR A 46 -20.91 -5.96 -4.74
CA THR A 46 -22.05 -6.12 -5.65
C THR A 46 -23.32 -6.48 -4.87
N LEU A 47 -23.21 -7.23 -3.77
CA LEU A 47 -24.33 -7.50 -2.89
C LEU A 47 -24.93 -6.20 -2.31
N THR A 48 -24.10 -5.25 -1.85
CA THR A 48 -24.64 -3.98 -1.34
C THR A 48 -25.30 -3.15 -2.44
N HIS A 49 -24.75 -3.13 -3.67
CA HIS A 49 -25.39 -2.47 -4.82
C HIS A 49 -26.79 -3.05 -5.09
N VAL A 50 -26.91 -4.38 -5.11
CA VAL A 50 -28.17 -5.08 -5.36
C VAL A 50 -29.19 -4.81 -4.26
N VAL A 51 -28.76 -4.84 -2.99
CA VAL A 51 -29.64 -4.53 -1.84
C VAL A 51 -30.09 -3.07 -1.84
N ALA A 52 -29.22 -2.12 -2.18
CA ALA A 52 -29.58 -0.71 -2.27
C ALA A 52 -30.60 -0.45 -3.40
N LEU A 53 -30.42 -1.08 -4.57
CA LEU A 53 -31.39 -1.02 -5.67
C LEU A 53 -32.75 -1.64 -5.29
N PHE A 54 -32.75 -2.76 -4.60
CA PHE A 54 -33.99 -3.36 -4.10
C PHE A 54 -34.67 -2.48 -3.04
N GLY A 55 -33.89 -1.82 -2.17
CA GLY A 55 -34.41 -0.84 -1.21
C GLY A 55 -35.17 0.30 -1.88
N LEU A 56 -34.71 0.79 -3.03
CA LEU A 56 -35.43 1.81 -3.81
C LEU A 56 -36.74 1.30 -4.39
N ASP A 57 -36.76 0.08 -4.89
CA ASP A 57 -37.99 -0.56 -5.37
C ASP A 57 -39.01 -0.73 -4.23
N LEU A 58 -38.55 -1.12 -3.03
CA LEU A 58 -39.36 -1.17 -1.81
C LEU A 58 -39.88 0.22 -1.37
N LEU A 59 -39.11 1.29 -1.55
CA LEU A 59 -39.57 2.66 -1.29
C LEU A 59 -40.64 3.14 -2.28
N GLY A 60 -40.95 2.34 -3.29
CA GLY A 60 -42.07 2.52 -4.20
C GLY A 60 -41.73 3.25 -5.50
N PHE A 61 -40.46 3.49 -5.80
CA PHE A 61 -40.03 4.03 -7.10
C PHE A 61 -40.31 3.05 -8.24
N ASP A 62 -40.71 3.55 -9.41
CA ASP A 62 -40.97 2.71 -10.60
C ASP A 62 -39.67 2.40 -11.34
N ILE A 63 -38.89 1.47 -10.78
CA ILE A 63 -37.60 1.03 -11.35
C ILE A 63 -37.58 -0.47 -11.64
N GLN A 64 -38.74 -1.14 -11.61
CA GLN A 64 -38.81 -2.60 -11.61
C GLN A 64 -38.28 -3.22 -12.92
N LYS A 65 -38.52 -2.57 -14.07
CA LYS A 65 -38.05 -3.04 -15.38
C LYS A 65 -36.53 -2.90 -15.52
N GLU A 66 -35.99 -1.77 -15.06
CA GLU A 66 -34.56 -1.48 -15.02
C GLU A 66 -33.85 -2.42 -14.03
N LEU A 67 -34.41 -2.59 -12.83
CA LEU A 67 -33.90 -3.48 -11.79
C LEU A 67 -33.80 -4.92 -12.31
N HIS A 68 -34.85 -5.44 -12.95
CA HIS A 68 -34.80 -6.80 -13.51
C HIS A 68 -33.71 -6.93 -14.59
N SER A 69 -33.56 -5.93 -15.46
CA SER A 69 -32.49 -5.93 -16.49
C SER A 69 -31.09 -5.93 -15.87
N ILE A 70 -30.88 -5.14 -14.81
CA ILE A 70 -29.62 -5.05 -14.07
C ILE A 70 -29.31 -6.37 -13.37
N LEU A 71 -30.28 -6.96 -12.66
CA LEU A 71 -30.12 -8.23 -11.95
C LEU A 71 -29.76 -9.38 -12.90
N VAL A 72 -30.43 -9.46 -14.05
CA VAL A 72 -30.11 -10.48 -15.08
C VAL A 72 -28.70 -10.28 -15.64
N THR A 73 -28.31 -9.03 -15.92
CA THR A 73 -26.97 -8.72 -16.44
C THR A 73 -25.88 -9.09 -15.43
N LEU A 74 -26.07 -8.76 -14.15
CA LEU A 74 -25.15 -9.14 -13.07
C LEU A 74 -25.07 -10.66 -12.90
N SER A 75 -26.19 -11.37 -13.00
CA SER A 75 -26.24 -12.84 -12.92
C SER A 75 -25.50 -13.50 -14.10
N CYS A 76 -25.67 -12.97 -15.31
CA CYS A 76 -24.95 -13.42 -16.49
C CYS A 76 -23.44 -13.19 -16.35
N SER A 77 -23.04 -12.00 -15.88
CA SER A 77 -21.65 -11.63 -15.65
C SER A 77 -20.97 -12.53 -14.60
N TYR A 78 -21.68 -12.81 -13.49
CA TYR A 78 -21.24 -13.72 -12.44
C TYR A 78 -21.14 -15.18 -12.92
N THR A 79 -22.08 -15.65 -13.75
CA THR A 79 -22.00 -16.99 -14.35
C THR A 79 -20.82 -17.10 -15.31
N CYS A 80 -20.57 -16.06 -16.11
CA CYS A 80 -19.40 -15.98 -16.98
C CYS A 80 -18.10 -16.00 -16.19
N SER A 81 -18.00 -15.25 -15.09
CA SER A 81 -16.81 -15.26 -14.24
C SER A 81 -16.57 -16.62 -13.61
N LEU A 82 -17.61 -17.34 -13.16
CA LEU A 82 -17.51 -18.72 -12.68
C LEU A 82 -16.94 -19.67 -13.74
N LEU A 83 -17.41 -19.57 -14.99
CA LEU A 83 -16.93 -20.40 -16.09
C LEU A 83 -15.45 -20.15 -16.39
N VAL A 84 -15.05 -18.87 -16.52
CA VAL A 84 -13.67 -18.48 -16.85
C VAL A 84 -12.69 -18.82 -15.73
N THR A 85 -13.14 -18.79 -14.48
CA THR A 85 -12.31 -19.11 -13.31
C THR A 85 -12.35 -20.59 -12.91
N PHE A 86 -12.97 -21.45 -13.73
CA PHE A 86 -13.10 -22.90 -13.49
C PHE A 86 -13.79 -23.23 -12.14
N PHE A 87 -14.89 -22.56 -11.84
CA PHE A 87 -15.75 -22.80 -10.67
C PHE A 87 -15.02 -22.76 -9.32
N PRO A 88 -14.39 -21.61 -8.98
CA PRO A 88 -13.75 -21.46 -7.69
C PRO A 88 -14.78 -21.54 -6.58
N ARG A 89 -14.47 -22.34 -5.55
CA ARG A 89 -15.40 -22.62 -4.44
C ARG A 89 -15.85 -21.37 -3.70
N TYR A 90 -14.98 -20.37 -3.57
CA TYR A 90 -15.30 -19.11 -2.87
C TYR A 90 -16.46 -18.38 -3.56
N LEU A 91 -16.40 -18.15 -4.89
CA LEU A 91 -17.52 -17.52 -5.60
C LEU A 91 -18.82 -18.32 -5.41
N MET A 92 -18.78 -19.64 -5.59
CA MET A 92 -19.97 -20.53 -5.52
C MET A 92 -20.63 -20.53 -4.14
N CYS A 93 -19.86 -20.44 -3.06
CA CYS A 93 -20.36 -20.55 -1.68
C CYS A 93 -20.71 -19.18 -1.05
N THR A 94 -20.68 -18.11 -1.83
CA THR A 94 -21.03 -16.75 -1.35
C THR A 94 -22.53 -16.48 -1.32
N TYR A 95 -22.95 -15.40 -0.63
CA TYR A 95 -24.36 -15.01 -0.53
C TYR A 95 -24.96 -14.43 -1.82
N LEU A 96 -24.14 -13.91 -2.73
CA LEU A 96 -24.60 -13.18 -3.91
C LEU A 96 -25.51 -13.98 -4.85
N PRO A 97 -25.19 -15.22 -5.30
CA PRO A 97 -26.06 -15.96 -6.20
C PRO A 97 -27.46 -16.22 -5.59
N PHE A 98 -27.53 -16.50 -4.29
CA PHE A 98 -28.80 -16.71 -3.59
C PHE A 98 -29.63 -15.44 -3.50
N VAL A 99 -28.98 -14.29 -3.26
CA VAL A 99 -29.67 -12.99 -3.21
C VAL A 99 -30.13 -12.54 -4.61
N LEU A 100 -29.31 -12.76 -5.65
CA LEU A 100 -29.72 -12.49 -7.03
C LEU A 100 -30.94 -13.33 -7.41
N ALA A 101 -30.90 -14.64 -7.15
CA ALA A 101 -32.02 -15.54 -7.42
C ALA A 101 -33.27 -15.14 -6.62
N SER A 102 -33.16 -14.87 -5.31
CA SER A 102 -34.31 -14.50 -4.48
C SER A 102 -34.99 -13.22 -4.97
N LEU A 103 -34.21 -12.22 -5.39
CA LEU A 103 -34.73 -10.95 -5.88
C LEU A 103 -35.34 -11.06 -7.28
N ILE A 104 -34.75 -11.86 -8.18
CA ILE A 104 -35.32 -12.13 -9.50
C ILE A 104 -36.68 -12.84 -9.35
N ILE A 105 -36.75 -13.88 -8.51
CA ILE A 105 -37.99 -14.62 -8.24
C ILE A 105 -39.04 -13.69 -7.61
N THR A 106 -38.67 -12.89 -6.61
CA THR A 106 -39.60 -11.95 -5.96
C THR A 106 -40.13 -10.91 -6.94
N ASN A 107 -39.28 -10.38 -7.83
CA ASN A 107 -39.71 -9.43 -8.86
C ASN A 107 -40.61 -10.06 -9.93
N ALA A 108 -40.47 -11.36 -10.18
CA ALA A 108 -41.36 -12.10 -11.08
C ALA A 108 -42.72 -12.41 -10.43
N ILE A 109 -42.75 -12.69 -9.11
CA ILE A 109 -43.99 -12.96 -8.35
C ILE A 109 -44.85 -11.69 -8.20
N TYR A 110 -44.21 -10.52 -8.04
CA TYR A 110 -44.89 -9.24 -7.84
C TYR A 110 -44.70 -8.28 -9.02
N PRO A 111 -45.23 -8.56 -10.23
CA PRO A 111 -45.16 -7.63 -11.35
C PRO A 111 -46.06 -6.41 -11.06
N ARG A 112 -45.49 -5.19 -11.03
CA ARG A 112 -46.32 -3.97 -11.10
C ARG A 112 -47.01 -3.93 -12.45
N ARG A 113 -48.32 -4.13 -12.46
CA ARG A 113 -49.19 -4.05 -13.64
C ARG A 113 -49.12 -2.63 -14.20
N GLY A 114 -48.37 -2.43 -15.28
CA GLY A 114 -48.53 -1.25 -16.14
C GLY A 114 -49.96 -1.25 -16.70
N GLY A 115 -50.59 -0.08 -16.75
CA GLY A 115 -52.00 0.09 -17.12
C GLY A 115 -52.38 -0.71 -18.37
N ASN A 116 -53.35 -1.60 -18.22
CA ASN A 116 -53.96 -2.31 -19.34
C ASN A 116 -54.76 -1.32 -20.19
N ALA A 117 -54.42 -1.26 -21.47
CA ALA A 117 -55.31 -0.83 -22.53
C ALA A 117 -56.61 -1.63 -22.41
N HIS A 118 -57.72 -0.92 -22.19
CA HIS A 118 -59.05 -1.48 -22.37
C HIS A 118 -59.29 -1.66 -23.86
N ASP A 119 -59.53 -2.91 -24.24
CA ASP A 119 -60.02 -3.34 -25.54
C ASP A 119 -61.37 -2.65 -25.85
N GLY A 120 -61.44 -1.99 -26.99
CA GLY A 120 -62.54 -1.11 -27.40
C GLY A 120 -63.52 -1.79 -28.35
N ARG A 121 -64.81 -1.74 -27.99
CA ARG A 121 -65.91 -1.87 -28.93
C ARG A 121 -66.02 -0.57 -29.74
N ARG A 122 -66.02 -0.69 -31.08
CA ARG A 122 -66.08 0.39 -32.09
C ARG A 122 -67.32 1.28 -31.94
N GLU A 123 -67.17 2.60 -32.10
CA GLU A 123 -67.69 3.44 -33.23
C GLU A 123 -67.35 4.96 -33.05
N PRO A 124 -67.54 5.89 -34.04
CA PRO A 124 -66.41 6.59 -34.69
C PRO A 124 -66.34 8.14 -34.54
N VAL A 125 -65.14 8.66 -34.83
CA VAL A 125 -64.78 9.95 -35.46
C VAL A 125 -65.34 11.27 -34.88
N SER A 126 -64.43 12.11 -34.37
CA SER A 126 -64.34 13.52 -34.80
C SER A 126 -62.94 14.09 -34.55
N ASN A 127 -62.31 14.54 -35.62
CA ASN A 127 -61.00 15.18 -35.67
C ASN A 127 -61.03 16.58 -35.03
N LEU A 128 -60.04 16.89 -34.18
CA LEU A 128 -59.50 18.24 -34.12
C LEU A 128 -58.00 18.18 -33.84
N LYS A 129 -57.23 18.63 -34.84
CA LYS A 129 -55.78 18.82 -34.80
C LYS A 129 -55.48 19.99 -33.87
N ASP A 130 -54.54 19.80 -32.95
CA ASP A 130 -53.52 20.81 -32.66
C ASP A 130 -52.22 20.10 -32.28
N VAL A 131 -51.17 20.44 -33.03
CA VAL A 131 -49.83 19.87 -32.98
C VAL A 131 -48.98 20.76 -32.07
N ALA A 132 -48.39 20.17 -31.02
CA ALA A 132 -47.22 20.71 -30.33
C ALA A 132 -46.17 19.58 -30.19
N PRO A 133 -44.87 19.87 -30.42
CA PRO A 133 -43.83 18.85 -30.53
C PRO A 133 -43.48 18.23 -29.18
N CYS A 134 -43.19 16.92 -29.20
CA CYS A 134 -42.79 16.07 -28.08
C CYS A 134 -41.86 16.75 -27.06
N GLN A 135 -42.42 17.11 -25.91
CA GLN A 135 -41.69 17.10 -24.65
C GLN A 135 -41.68 15.68 -24.11
N ILE A 136 -40.50 15.26 -23.67
CA ILE A 136 -40.26 14.05 -22.86
C ILE A 136 -41.29 14.03 -21.72
N ASP A 137 -42.11 12.97 -21.69
CA ASP A 137 -43.19 12.78 -20.72
C ASP A 137 -42.73 13.06 -19.28
N PRO A 138 -43.35 14.03 -18.58
CA PRO A 138 -43.11 14.30 -17.17
C PRO A 138 -44.09 13.46 -16.33
N SER A 139 -43.95 12.14 -16.34
CA SER A 139 -44.68 11.26 -15.41
C SER A 139 -43.79 10.62 -14.34
N CYS A 140 -42.50 10.98 -14.31
CA CYS A 140 -41.52 10.49 -13.33
C CYS A 140 -41.33 11.40 -12.11
N THR A 141 -42.27 12.30 -11.82
CA THR A 141 -42.10 13.31 -10.75
C THR A 141 -43.27 13.31 -9.79
N SER A 142 -43.11 12.65 -8.65
CA SER A 142 -43.21 13.28 -7.33
C SER A 142 -43.26 12.25 -6.18
N PRO A 143 -42.69 12.56 -5.00
CA PRO A 143 -42.98 11.84 -3.76
C PRO A 143 -44.40 12.14 -3.21
N LEU A 144 -45.31 12.72 -4.01
CA LEU A 144 -46.53 13.38 -3.51
C LEU A 144 -47.69 12.45 -3.16
N GLN A 145 -47.48 11.13 -3.15
CA GLN A 145 -48.45 10.15 -2.64
C GLN A 145 -47.97 9.40 -1.39
N PHE A 146 -46.96 9.90 -0.67
CA PHE A 146 -46.41 9.16 0.46
C PHE A 146 -47.32 9.16 1.71
N PHE A 147 -48.24 10.12 1.88
CA PHE A 147 -48.87 10.35 3.19
C PHE A 147 -50.39 10.10 3.36
N PRO A 148 -51.27 9.97 2.34
CA PRO A 148 -52.66 9.56 2.60
C PRO A 148 -52.92 8.05 2.46
N HIS A 149 -51.98 7.25 1.94
CA HIS A 149 -52.18 5.82 1.63
C HIS A 149 -51.19 4.86 2.33
N LEU A 150 -50.59 5.32 3.43
CA LEU A 150 -49.43 4.68 4.09
C LEU A 150 -49.72 3.24 4.56
N ARG A 151 -50.91 2.95 5.10
CA ARG A 151 -51.20 1.65 5.73
C ARG A 151 -51.29 0.49 4.73
N THR A 152 -51.90 0.69 3.56
CA THR A 152 -52.05 -0.36 2.54
C THR A 152 -50.81 -0.52 1.67
N LYS A 153 -50.09 0.56 1.36
CA LYS A 153 -48.82 0.48 0.61
C LYS A 153 -47.67 -0.09 1.46
N VAL A 154 -47.58 0.24 2.74
CA VAL A 154 -46.56 -0.34 3.64
C VAL A 154 -46.74 -1.85 3.83
N GLY A 155 -47.98 -2.34 3.90
CA GLY A 155 -48.26 -3.78 3.95
C GLY A 155 -47.73 -4.54 2.73
N PHE A 156 -47.94 -4.00 1.52
CA PHE A 156 -47.39 -4.59 0.29
C PHE A 156 -45.86 -4.56 0.26
N ILE A 157 -45.23 -3.46 0.72
CA ILE A 157 -43.78 -3.32 0.80
C ILE A 157 -43.17 -4.34 1.77
N LEU A 158 -43.76 -4.48 2.95
CA LEU A 158 -43.33 -5.46 3.95
C LEU A 158 -43.53 -6.89 3.46
N GLN A 159 -44.63 -7.17 2.75
CA GLN A 159 -44.89 -8.49 2.16
C GLN A 159 -43.85 -8.83 1.07
N LYS A 160 -43.53 -7.90 0.17
CA LYS A 160 -42.51 -8.08 -0.87
C LYS A 160 -41.11 -8.27 -0.25
N GLY A 161 -40.78 -7.51 0.79
CA GLY A 161 -39.52 -7.68 1.53
C GLY A 161 -39.42 -9.03 2.24
N PHE A 162 -40.48 -9.42 2.97
CA PHE A 162 -40.53 -10.68 3.72
C PHE A 162 -40.46 -11.89 2.81
N THR A 163 -41.20 -11.89 1.69
CA THR A 163 -41.15 -12.97 0.70
C THR A 163 -39.76 -13.14 0.11
N SER A 164 -39.05 -12.04 -0.22
CA SER A 164 -37.65 -12.12 -0.68
C SER A 164 -36.73 -12.74 0.36
N ILE A 165 -36.88 -12.40 1.65
CA ILE A 165 -36.04 -12.95 2.72
C ILE A 165 -36.35 -14.45 2.92
N MET A 166 -37.62 -14.85 2.87
CA MET A 166 -38.02 -16.25 2.99
C MET A 166 -37.46 -17.09 1.83
N ILE A 167 -37.55 -16.61 0.60
CA ILE A 167 -36.98 -17.29 -0.57
C ILE A 167 -35.46 -17.42 -0.42
N PHE A 168 -34.78 -16.33 0.00
CA PHE A 168 -33.34 -16.38 0.27
C PHE A 168 -32.97 -17.43 1.32
N LEU A 169 -33.69 -17.50 2.44
CA LEU A 169 -33.44 -18.50 3.48
C LEU A 169 -33.68 -19.92 2.97
N LEU A 170 -34.75 -20.16 2.22
CA LEU A 170 -35.03 -21.46 1.60
C LEU A 170 -33.93 -21.88 0.63
N LEU A 171 -33.47 -20.98 -0.24
CA LEU A 171 -32.35 -21.25 -1.15
C LEU A 171 -31.07 -21.55 -0.37
N ARG A 172 -30.82 -20.83 0.73
CA ARG A 172 -29.62 -21.05 1.56
C ARG A 172 -29.63 -22.38 2.30
N LEU A 173 -30.80 -22.91 2.68
CA LEU A 173 -30.92 -24.22 3.32
C LEU A 173 -30.33 -25.35 2.45
N THR A 174 -30.29 -25.19 1.13
CA THR A 174 -29.71 -26.17 0.20
C THR A 174 -28.18 -26.31 0.29
N MET A 175 -27.49 -25.36 0.95
CA MET A 175 -26.02 -25.28 1.00
C MET A 175 -25.45 -25.36 2.43
N VAL A 176 -26.27 -25.79 3.39
CA VAL A 176 -25.85 -25.99 4.79
C VAL A 176 -24.74 -27.06 4.84
N GLY A 177 -23.53 -26.65 5.25
CA GLY A 177 -22.35 -27.52 5.38
C GLY A 177 -21.18 -27.18 4.45
N MET A 178 -21.42 -26.45 3.36
CA MET A 178 -20.38 -26.02 2.40
C MET A 178 -19.79 -24.63 2.69
N GLU A 179 -20.34 -23.88 3.65
CA GLU A 179 -20.02 -22.47 3.96
C GLU A 179 -18.61 -22.22 4.57
N LYS A 180 -17.72 -23.21 4.61
CA LYS A 180 -16.43 -23.08 5.32
C LYS A 180 -15.40 -22.24 4.56
N ASP A 181 -15.43 -22.23 3.22
CA ASP A 181 -14.37 -21.62 2.40
C ASP A 181 -14.29 -20.07 2.52
N ASP A 182 -15.38 -19.32 2.76
CA ASP A 182 -15.35 -17.84 2.97
C ASP A 182 -15.74 -17.37 4.38
N SER A 183 -15.86 -18.31 5.31
CA SER A 183 -16.27 -18.06 6.69
C SER A 183 -15.38 -17.04 7.43
N HIS A 184 -14.14 -16.82 6.99
CA HIS A 184 -13.21 -15.93 7.67
C HIS A 184 -13.62 -14.45 7.58
N VAL A 185 -14.13 -13.98 6.43
CA VAL A 185 -14.60 -12.58 6.27
C VAL A 185 -15.80 -12.31 7.17
N MET A 186 -16.74 -13.26 7.21
CA MET A 186 -17.90 -13.18 8.09
C MET A 186 -17.50 -13.31 9.57
N SER A 187 -16.51 -14.15 9.89
CA SER A 187 -15.97 -14.24 11.26
C SER A 187 -15.33 -12.93 11.69
N LEU A 188 -14.59 -12.26 10.79
CA LEU A 188 -14.01 -10.95 11.04
C LEU A 188 -15.12 -9.92 11.30
N LEU A 189 -16.16 -9.88 10.45
CA LEU A 189 -17.30 -8.98 10.65
C LEU A 189 -18.01 -9.25 12.00
N LYS A 190 -18.28 -10.51 12.33
CA LYS A 190 -18.90 -10.90 13.61
C LYS A 190 -18.06 -10.48 14.80
N VAL A 191 -16.75 -10.70 14.74
CA VAL A 191 -15.82 -10.28 15.78
C VAL A 191 -15.82 -8.75 15.95
N ARG A 192 -15.82 -8.00 14.85
CA ARG A 192 -15.86 -6.53 14.91
C ARG A 192 -17.20 -5.97 15.40
N LEU A 193 -18.30 -6.68 15.16
CA LEU A 193 -19.62 -6.35 15.70
C LEU A 193 -19.83 -6.88 17.14
N HIS A 194 -18.79 -7.40 17.79
CA HIS A 194 -18.85 -8.03 19.12
C HIS A 194 -19.84 -9.20 19.23
N LEU A 195 -20.12 -9.88 18.11
CA LEU A 195 -21.02 -11.04 18.01
C LEU A 195 -20.29 -12.40 18.15
N SER A 196 -18.96 -12.41 18.12
CA SER A 196 -18.13 -13.63 18.19
C SER A 196 -16.76 -13.34 18.80
N SER A 197 -16.14 -14.34 19.42
CA SER A 197 -14.73 -14.29 19.82
C SER A 197 -13.79 -14.39 18.62
N HIS A 198 -12.57 -13.87 18.77
CA HIS A 198 -11.53 -13.95 17.75
C HIS A 198 -11.10 -15.41 17.49
N ASN A 199 -11.13 -15.80 16.21
CA ASN A 199 -10.48 -17.02 15.71
C ASN A 199 -9.09 -16.67 15.14
N PHE A 200 -8.19 -17.65 15.00
CA PHE A 200 -6.85 -17.45 14.43
C PHE A 200 -6.86 -16.65 13.10
N ASP A 201 -7.77 -17.00 12.19
CA ASP A 201 -7.93 -16.28 10.91
C ASP A 201 -8.25 -14.80 11.12
N SER A 202 -9.20 -14.48 12.02
CA SER A 202 -9.56 -13.09 12.34
C SER A 202 -8.43 -12.32 13.05
N MET A 203 -7.57 -13.03 13.78
CA MET A 203 -6.40 -12.45 14.46
C MET A 203 -5.33 -12.04 13.47
N ILE A 204 -5.09 -12.84 12.41
CA ILE A 204 -4.18 -12.47 11.31
C ILE A 204 -4.60 -11.15 10.69
N TYR A 205 -5.89 -11.00 10.34
CA TYR A 205 -6.37 -9.74 9.78
C TYR A 205 -6.26 -8.59 10.78
N SER A 206 -6.53 -8.82 12.07
CA SER A 206 -6.46 -7.77 13.10
C SER A 206 -5.04 -7.24 13.37
N LEU A 207 -4.00 -7.95 12.95
CA LEU A 207 -2.62 -7.44 12.99
C LEU A 207 -2.35 -6.37 11.93
N GLY A 208 -3.06 -6.41 10.80
CA GLY A 208 -2.96 -5.39 9.75
C GLY A 208 -3.66 -4.11 10.20
N SER A 209 -2.95 -2.98 10.17
CA SER A 209 -3.52 -1.68 10.52
C SER A 209 -4.69 -1.31 9.60
N GLU A 210 -4.68 -1.81 8.37
CA GLU A 210 -5.70 -1.62 7.35
C GLU A 210 -7.02 -2.36 7.64
N PHE A 211 -7.01 -3.45 8.42
CA PHE A 211 -8.24 -4.17 8.78
C PHE A 211 -8.77 -3.80 10.16
N ASN A 212 -8.14 -2.83 10.81
CA ASN A 212 -8.65 -2.23 12.04
C ASN A 212 -9.79 -1.24 11.75
N PRO A 213 -10.63 -0.96 12.76
CA PRO A 213 -11.68 0.05 12.65
C PRO A 213 -11.12 1.42 12.26
N PHE A 214 -11.97 2.26 11.67
CA PHE A 214 -11.58 3.58 11.25
C PHE A 214 -11.09 4.42 12.44
N THR A 215 -9.81 4.80 12.44
CA THR A 215 -9.18 5.47 13.58
C THR A 215 -9.35 6.98 13.54
N LYS A 216 -9.21 7.64 14.71
CA LYS A 216 -9.23 9.11 14.82
C LYS A 216 -8.12 9.77 13.98
N TYR A 217 -6.96 9.12 13.87
CA TYR A 217 -5.88 9.57 12.99
C TYR A 217 -6.33 9.63 11.52
N MET A 218 -7.01 8.58 11.04
CA MET A 218 -7.52 8.55 9.67
C MET A 218 -8.61 9.60 9.42
N PHE A 219 -9.44 9.88 10.42
CA PHE A 219 -10.39 10.98 10.36
C PHE A 219 -9.69 12.35 10.31
N ASN A 220 -8.65 12.55 11.12
CA ASN A 220 -7.85 13.76 11.09
C ASN A 220 -7.21 13.98 9.71
N MET A 221 -6.72 12.93 9.06
CA MET A 221 -6.23 13.03 7.67
C MET A 221 -7.31 13.56 6.71
N ILE A 222 -8.56 13.07 6.82
CA ILE A 222 -9.67 13.59 6.00
C ILE A 222 -9.97 15.06 6.37
N LYS A 223 -9.90 15.43 7.64
CA LYS A 223 -10.14 16.80 8.13
C LYS A 223 -9.05 17.78 7.67
N GLU A 224 -7.81 17.31 7.56
CA GLU A 224 -6.68 18.09 7.03
C GLU A 224 -6.90 18.42 5.55
N THR A 225 -7.52 17.51 4.79
CA THR A 225 -8.01 17.83 3.45
C THR A 225 -9.21 18.79 3.50
N SER A 226 -9.57 19.39 2.36
CA SER A 226 -10.79 20.19 2.24
C SER A 226 -12.06 19.34 2.16
N LEU A 227 -11.95 18.02 1.94
CA LEU A 227 -13.09 17.12 1.70
C LEU A 227 -14.12 17.14 2.82
N TYR A 228 -13.67 17.18 4.08
CA TYR A 228 -14.55 17.24 5.24
C TYR A 228 -15.44 18.49 5.26
N ASP A 229 -14.87 19.65 4.92
CA ASP A 229 -15.60 20.93 4.93
C ASP A 229 -16.66 20.95 3.83
N TYR A 230 -16.31 20.52 2.61
CA TYR A 230 -17.29 20.37 1.51
C TYR A 230 -18.39 19.40 1.85
N PHE A 231 -18.06 18.30 2.53
CA PHE A 231 -19.07 17.34 2.95
C PHE A 231 -20.04 17.96 3.96
N ILE A 232 -19.56 18.79 4.90
CA ILE A 232 -20.44 19.56 5.80
C ILE A 232 -21.31 20.53 5.01
N PHE A 233 -20.73 21.31 4.09
CA PHE A 233 -21.49 22.25 3.27
C PHE A 233 -22.57 21.55 2.44
N PHE A 234 -22.24 20.38 1.85
CA PHE A 234 -23.20 19.54 1.16
C PHE A 234 -24.36 19.12 2.06
N ASN A 235 -24.09 18.64 3.28
CA ASN A 235 -25.15 18.25 4.22
C ASN A 235 -26.01 19.43 4.65
N LEU A 236 -25.44 20.62 4.82
CA LEU A 236 -26.18 21.85 5.12
C LEU A 236 -27.10 22.24 3.94
N ILE A 237 -26.58 22.20 2.72
CA ILE A 237 -27.33 22.45 1.48
C ILE A 237 -28.48 21.45 1.34
N LEU A 238 -28.22 20.16 1.57
CA LEU A 238 -29.23 19.11 1.55
C LEU A 238 -30.31 19.33 2.62
N LEU A 239 -29.92 19.71 3.84
CA LEU A 239 -30.85 20.04 4.92
C LEU A 239 -31.77 21.20 4.54
N LEU A 240 -31.20 22.29 4.00
CA LEU A 240 -31.97 23.44 3.52
C LEU A 240 -32.95 23.04 2.42
N TYR A 241 -32.55 22.15 1.52
CA TYR A 241 -33.41 21.64 0.46
C TYR A 241 -34.59 20.83 1.03
N VAL A 242 -34.34 19.93 1.98
CA VAL A 242 -35.38 19.14 2.65
C VAL A 242 -36.33 20.03 3.43
N VAL A 243 -35.83 21.02 4.17
CA VAL A 243 -36.66 21.99 4.91
C VAL A 243 -37.56 22.77 3.94
N ASN A 244 -37.01 23.29 2.85
CA ASN A 244 -37.79 23.97 1.81
C ASN A 244 -38.88 23.08 1.19
N TYR A 245 -38.56 21.81 0.94
CA TYR A 245 -39.52 20.81 0.45
C TYR A 245 -40.67 20.58 1.44
N VAL A 246 -40.36 20.42 2.74
CA VAL A 246 -41.38 20.22 3.79
C VAL A 246 -42.28 21.46 3.92
N ILE A 247 -41.70 22.66 3.87
CA ILE A 247 -42.46 23.94 3.90
C ILE A 247 -43.41 24.04 2.69
N HIS A 248 -42.93 23.68 1.50
CA HIS A 248 -43.75 23.67 0.29
C HIS A 248 -44.96 22.71 0.43
N ILE A 249 -44.74 21.49 0.92
CA ILE A 249 -45.84 20.53 1.20
C ILE A 249 -46.81 21.08 2.23
N TRP A 250 -46.30 21.69 3.30
CA TRP A 250 -47.13 22.24 4.37
C TRP A 250 -48.05 23.36 3.84
N ARG A 251 -47.52 24.26 3.00
CA ARG A 251 -48.30 25.31 2.32
C ARG A 251 -49.34 24.71 1.36
N ALA A 252 -48.96 23.72 0.56
CA ALA A 252 -49.87 23.03 -0.37
C ALA A 252 -51.03 22.31 0.34
N ARG A 253 -50.84 21.85 1.59
CA ARG A 253 -51.92 21.31 2.43
C ARG A 253 -52.80 22.42 3.04
N ARG A 254 -52.20 23.52 3.50
CA ARG A 254 -52.93 24.66 4.07
C ARG A 254 -53.82 25.36 3.05
N GLY A 255 -53.35 25.51 1.81
CA GLY A 255 -54.13 26.07 0.69
C GLY A 255 -55.32 25.21 0.24
N ARG A 256 -55.23 23.88 0.40
CA ARG A 256 -56.36 22.95 0.16
C ARG A 256 -57.41 23.02 1.26
N ASN A 257 -57.00 23.13 2.52
CA ASN A 257 -57.92 23.27 3.65
C ASN A 257 -58.64 24.64 3.65
N ALA A 258 -58.01 25.70 3.13
CA ALA A 258 -58.64 27.03 3.02
C ALA A 258 -59.73 27.11 1.93
N LYS A 259 -59.64 26.30 0.87
CA LYS A 259 -60.65 26.25 -0.21
C LYS A 259 -61.83 25.31 0.08
N GLY A 260 -61.69 24.38 1.03
CA GLY A 260 -62.77 23.46 1.43
C GLY A 260 -63.78 24.03 2.44
N GLY A 261 -63.60 25.28 2.91
CA GLY A 261 -64.42 25.88 3.97
C GLY A 261 -65.36 27.01 3.55
N ARG A 262 -65.54 27.29 2.25
CA ARG A 262 -66.38 28.41 1.77
C ARG A 262 -67.23 28.01 0.57
N SER A 263 -68.18 27.11 0.80
CA SER A 263 -69.34 26.91 -0.06
C SER A 263 -70.54 26.60 0.82
N ASP A 264 -71.01 27.63 1.53
CA ASP A 264 -72.44 27.76 1.80
C ASP A 264 -72.78 29.20 2.25
N LYS A 265 -73.88 29.73 1.71
CA LYS A 265 -74.52 31.05 1.97
C LYS A 265 -73.86 32.31 1.36
N ARG A 266 -74.41 32.78 0.24
CA ARG A 266 -75.36 33.90 0.19
C ARG A 266 -75.78 34.25 -1.24
N GLU A 267 -77.09 34.18 -1.48
CA GLU A 267 -77.79 34.80 -2.61
C GLU A 267 -77.90 36.33 -2.47
N LYS A 268 -77.92 37.00 -3.65
CA LYS A 268 -78.61 38.24 -4.07
C LYS A 268 -78.37 39.57 -3.33
N LYS A 269 -77.81 40.55 -4.06
CA LYS A 269 -78.54 41.71 -4.63
C LYS A 269 -77.60 42.69 -5.39
N ASP A 270 -77.96 42.90 -6.66
CA ASP A 270 -78.05 44.10 -7.50
C ASP A 270 -77.10 45.33 -7.41
N GLU A 271 -76.70 45.71 -8.63
CA GLU A 271 -76.57 47.05 -9.27
C GLU A 271 -75.29 47.91 -9.24
N GLN A 272 -74.96 48.32 -10.49
CA GLN A 272 -74.15 49.39 -11.08
C GLN A 272 -72.80 49.86 -10.48
N GLY A 273 -71.78 49.77 -11.35
CA GLY A 273 -70.98 50.94 -11.74
C GLY A 273 -69.52 51.01 -11.28
N GLY A 274 -68.58 51.05 -12.25
CA GLY A 274 -67.29 51.76 -12.07
C GLY A 274 -66.01 50.92 -12.10
N SER A 275 -65.34 50.99 -13.26
CA SER A 275 -63.90 50.91 -13.54
C SER A 275 -62.91 50.11 -12.67
N ASP A 276 -62.25 49.20 -13.39
CA ASP A 276 -60.80 48.95 -13.43
C ASP A 276 -60.08 48.12 -12.36
N LYS A 277 -59.37 47.11 -12.92
CA LYS A 277 -58.30 46.26 -12.38
C LYS A 277 -58.73 45.02 -11.58
N LEU A 278 -59.07 43.95 -12.31
CA LEU A 278 -58.81 42.59 -11.81
C LEU A 278 -58.59 41.59 -12.95
N ALA A 279 -57.40 40.99 -12.95
CA ALA A 279 -57.09 39.60 -13.32
C ALA A 279 -55.73 39.47 -14.05
N SER A 280 -54.62 39.57 -13.30
CA SER A 280 -53.36 38.97 -13.74
C SER A 280 -53.19 37.63 -13.04
N TYR A 281 -53.55 36.59 -13.80
CA TYR A 281 -53.09 35.20 -13.76
C TYR A 281 -51.84 34.94 -12.88
N ASP A 282 -52.01 34.19 -11.78
CA ASP A 282 -50.91 33.62 -10.99
C ASP A 282 -50.37 32.38 -11.73
N LYS A 283 -49.29 32.56 -12.50
CA LYS A 283 -48.50 31.46 -13.08
C LYS A 283 -47.72 30.78 -11.95
N GLY A 284 -48.30 29.72 -11.39
CA GLY A 284 -47.57 28.79 -10.52
C GLY A 284 -46.35 28.22 -11.26
N VAL A 285 -45.15 28.54 -10.77
CA VAL A 285 -43.90 27.94 -11.22
C VAL A 285 -43.83 26.52 -10.67
N ASP A 286 -43.83 25.52 -11.55
CA ASP A 286 -43.70 24.11 -11.21
C ASP A 286 -42.25 23.82 -10.77
N VAL A 287 -41.98 23.90 -9.46
CA VAL A 287 -40.66 23.61 -8.89
C VAL A 287 -40.46 22.10 -8.86
N ARG A 288 -39.75 21.56 -9.85
CA ARG A 288 -39.31 20.15 -9.86
C ARG A 288 -38.15 19.95 -8.89
N PHE A 289 -38.38 19.17 -7.84
CA PHE A 289 -37.35 18.81 -6.87
C PHE A 289 -36.53 17.59 -7.36
N GLU A 290 -35.47 17.83 -8.13
CA GLU A 290 -34.64 16.78 -8.76
C GLU A 290 -33.88 15.87 -7.78
N ILE A 291 -33.66 16.30 -6.53
CA ILE A 291 -32.96 15.50 -5.50
C ILE A 291 -33.75 14.23 -5.13
N PHE A 292 -35.06 14.20 -5.36
CA PHE A 292 -35.87 13.00 -5.15
C PHE A 292 -35.86 12.02 -6.34
N HIS A 293 -34.99 12.21 -7.32
CA HIS A 293 -34.77 11.19 -8.35
C HIS A 293 -34.17 9.92 -7.75
N ALA A 294 -34.65 8.76 -8.23
CA ALA A 294 -34.23 7.44 -7.75
C ALA A 294 -32.70 7.24 -7.83
N GLN A 295 -32.05 7.82 -8.85
CA GLN A 295 -30.60 7.75 -9.04
C GLN A 295 -29.80 8.46 -7.93
N PHE A 296 -30.28 9.60 -7.44
CA PHE A 296 -29.61 10.33 -6.38
C PHE A 296 -29.79 9.61 -5.03
N LEU A 297 -31.01 9.16 -4.74
CA LEU A 297 -31.30 8.37 -3.53
C LEU A 297 -30.52 7.05 -3.49
N TYR A 298 -30.30 6.42 -4.64
CA TYR A 298 -29.40 5.26 -4.76
C TYR A 298 -28.00 5.58 -4.22
N LEU A 299 -27.39 6.67 -4.68
CA LEU A 299 -26.04 7.07 -4.28
C LEU A 299 -25.94 7.40 -2.79
N ILE A 300 -26.97 8.03 -2.20
CA ILE A 300 -27.03 8.32 -0.77
C ILE A 300 -27.14 7.03 0.05
N ILE A 301 -28.06 6.12 -0.29
CA ILE A 301 -28.21 4.83 0.39
C ILE A 301 -26.92 4.02 0.28
N GLN A 302 -26.30 4.01 -0.91
CA GLN A 302 -25.04 3.31 -1.15
C GLN A 302 -23.90 3.90 -0.32
N PHE A 303 -23.79 5.23 -0.24
CA PHE A 303 -22.80 5.90 0.59
C PHE A 303 -22.97 5.55 2.06
N ILE A 304 -24.20 5.50 2.59
CA ILE A 304 -24.45 5.12 3.98
C ILE A 304 -23.94 3.71 4.26
N PHE A 305 -24.24 2.74 3.39
CA PHE A 305 -23.75 1.36 3.55
C PHE A 305 -22.22 1.29 3.50
N PHE A 306 -21.58 1.97 2.55
CA PHE A 306 -20.12 1.97 2.45
C PHE A 306 -19.45 2.74 3.58
N ALA A 307 -20.05 3.82 4.10
CA ALA A 307 -19.55 4.54 5.26
C ALA A 307 -19.61 3.66 6.52
N PHE A 308 -20.70 2.92 6.73
CA PHE A 308 -20.79 1.96 7.83
C PHE A 308 -19.73 0.85 7.71
N LEU A 309 -19.53 0.28 6.51
CA LEU A 309 -18.49 -0.71 6.26
C LEU A 309 -17.08 -0.15 6.49
N MET A 310 -16.82 1.09 6.07
CA MET A 310 -15.57 1.80 6.31
C MET A 310 -15.27 1.99 7.80
N LEU A 311 -16.29 2.29 8.62
CA LEU A 311 -16.13 2.43 10.06
C LEU A 311 -15.72 1.10 10.73
N ILE A 312 -16.27 -0.02 10.24
CA ILE A 312 -15.94 -1.37 10.75
C ILE A 312 -14.56 -1.83 10.27
N ILE A 313 -14.26 -1.68 8.98
CA ILE A 313 -13.01 -2.11 8.33
C ILE A 313 -12.43 -0.95 7.54
N SER A 314 -11.34 -0.38 8.03
CA SER A 314 -10.79 0.85 7.45
C SER A 314 -10.30 0.71 6.00
N ARG A 315 -9.87 -0.48 5.56
CA ARG A 315 -9.51 -0.77 4.16
C ARG A 315 -10.65 -0.53 3.17
N LEU A 316 -11.92 -0.67 3.60
CA LEU A 316 -13.09 -0.45 2.76
C LEU A 316 -13.40 1.04 2.52
N ARG A 317 -12.61 1.97 3.10
CA ARG A 317 -12.67 3.41 2.79
C ARG A 317 -12.53 3.71 1.29
N VAL A 318 -11.86 2.84 0.53
CA VAL A 318 -11.72 2.95 -0.93
C VAL A 318 -13.06 2.98 -1.66
N LEU A 319 -14.14 2.48 -1.04
CA LEU A 319 -15.50 2.51 -1.59
C LEU A 319 -16.28 3.77 -1.18
N ALA A 320 -16.13 4.18 0.08
CA ALA A 320 -16.89 5.30 0.66
C ALA A 320 -16.31 6.67 0.26
N LEU A 321 -14.98 6.82 0.24
CA LEU A 321 -14.32 8.09 -0.03
C LEU A 321 -14.59 8.63 -1.44
N PRO A 322 -14.56 7.83 -2.53
CA PRO A 322 -14.92 8.35 -3.86
C PRO A 322 -16.36 8.86 -3.94
N LEU A 323 -17.31 8.18 -3.28
CA LEU A 323 -18.69 8.66 -3.18
C LEU A 323 -18.80 9.94 -2.35
N MET A 324 -18.01 10.05 -1.27
CA MET A 324 -17.92 11.28 -0.49
C MET A 324 -17.43 12.44 -1.37
N CYS A 325 -16.39 12.21 -2.17
CA CYS A 325 -15.89 13.21 -3.13
C CYS A 325 -16.96 13.59 -4.16
N LEU A 326 -17.68 12.62 -4.70
CA LEU A 326 -18.76 12.86 -5.65
C LEU A 326 -19.88 13.72 -5.02
N LEU A 327 -20.35 13.35 -3.83
CA LEU A 327 -21.39 14.09 -3.12
C LEU A 327 -20.92 15.51 -2.74
N SER A 328 -19.68 15.63 -2.25
CA SER A 328 -19.05 16.92 -1.96
C SER A 328 -18.89 17.80 -3.21
N SER A 329 -18.65 17.23 -4.39
CA SER A 329 -18.54 17.99 -5.64
C SER A 329 -19.86 18.64 -6.08
N LEU A 330 -21.00 18.14 -5.61
CA LEU A 330 -22.31 18.70 -5.94
C LEU A 330 -22.54 20.08 -5.31
N VAL A 331 -21.76 20.45 -4.30
CA VAL A 331 -21.77 21.79 -3.70
C VAL A 331 -21.52 22.85 -4.78
N GLY A 332 -20.62 22.57 -5.73
CA GLY A 332 -20.30 23.47 -6.84
C GLY A 332 -21.20 23.34 -8.06
N SER A 333 -22.30 22.58 -7.97
CA SER A 333 -23.23 22.42 -9.10
C SER A 333 -24.09 23.68 -9.28
N PRO A 334 -24.00 24.38 -10.42
CA PRO A 334 -24.78 25.61 -10.65
C PRO A 334 -26.29 25.33 -10.73
N HIS A 335 -26.68 24.10 -11.09
CA HIS A 335 -28.08 23.68 -11.13
C HIS A 335 -28.67 23.56 -9.72
N LEU A 336 -27.95 22.85 -8.83
CA LEU A 336 -28.38 22.63 -7.44
C LEU A 336 -28.46 23.95 -6.67
N LEU A 337 -27.44 24.80 -6.77
CA LEU A 337 -27.40 26.11 -6.13
C LEU A 337 -28.47 27.05 -6.70
N GLY A 338 -28.73 27.00 -8.01
CA GLY A 338 -29.76 27.79 -8.67
C GLY A 338 -31.17 27.46 -8.19
N ASP A 339 -31.48 26.17 -8.05
CA ASP A 339 -32.77 25.72 -7.53
C ASP A 339 -32.95 26.11 -6.06
N ILE A 340 -31.92 25.92 -5.22
CA ILE A 340 -31.96 26.33 -3.80
C ILE A 340 -32.15 27.81 -3.65
N TYR A 341 -31.43 28.62 -4.43
CA TYR A 341 -31.54 30.07 -4.38
C TYR A 341 -32.95 30.54 -4.78
N ARG A 342 -33.54 29.95 -5.83
CA ARG A 342 -34.93 30.24 -6.24
C ARG A 342 -35.93 29.89 -5.14
N VAL A 343 -35.86 28.65 -4.65
CA VAL A 343 -36.84 28.09 -3.70
C VAL A 343 -36.72 28.74 -2.31
N THR A 344 -35.51 28.98 -1.81
CA THR A 344 -35.29 29.60 -0.50
C THR A 344 -35.70 31.07 -0.49
N ARG A 345 -35.46 31.81 -1.59
CA ARG A 345 -35.88 33.21 -1.67
C ARG A 345 -37.40 33.37 -1.73
N GLU A 346 -38.07 32.49 -2.46
CA GLU A 346 -39.54 32.46 -2.55
C GLU A 346 -40.19 32.00 -1.24
N ASN A 347 -39.61 31.00 -0.56
CA ASN A 347 -40.20 30.43 0.64
C ASN A 347 -39.88 31.19 1.93
N LEU A 348 -38.66 31.70 2.09
CA LEU A 348 -38.16 32.23 3.36
C LEU A 348 -38.15 33.76 3.41
N PHE A 349 -37.81 34.43 2.31
CA PHE A 349 -37.57 35.88 2.30
C PHE A 349 -38.70 36.71 1.67
N HIS A 350 -39.71 36.08 1.05
CA HIS A 350 -40.84 36.77 0.41
C HIS A 350 -40.43 37.95 -0.52
N LEU A 351 -39.22 37.90 -1.10
CA LEU A 351 -38.69 38.94 -1.98
C LEU A 351 -39.06 38.63 -3.44
N GLY A 352 -39.57 39.63 -4.16
CA GLY A 352 -39.98 39.55 -5.57
C GLY A 352 -38.87 39.13 -6.55
N ALA A 353 -39.20 39.11 -7.85
CA ALA A 353 -38.31 38.64 -8.92
C ALA A 353 -36.97 39.42 -8.95
N SER A 354 -35.87 38.77 -8.56
CA SER A 354 -34.51 39.31 -8.70
C SER A 354 -34.06 39.37 -10.15
N LYS A 355 -33.13 40.29 -10.44
CA LYS A 355 -32.40 40.32 -11.71
C LYS A 355 -31.68 38.98 -11.90
N LYS A 356 -32.11 38.17 -12.87
CA LYS A 356 -31.52 36.85 -13.22
C LYS A 356 -29.99 36.87 -13.38
N ASN A 357 -29.41 38.03 -13.69
CA ASN A 357 -27.98 38.21 -13.87
C ASN A 357 -27.22 38.22 -12.53
N LEU A 358 -27.78 38.82 -11.47
CA LEU A 358 -27.11 38.89 -10.17
C LEU A 358 -27.02 37.51 -9.50
N SER A 359 -28.08 36.70 -9.61
CA SER A 359 -28.07 35.33 -9.10
C SER A 359 -27.08 34.43 -9.83
N ARG A 360 -26.92 34.61 -11.15
CA ARG A 360 -25.92 33.87 -11.94
C ARG A 360 -24.50 34.25 -11.55
N LEU A 361 -24.23 35.54 -11.35
CA LEU A 361 -22.91 36.02 -10.91
C LEU A 361 -22.54 35.52 -9.51
N VAL A 362 -23.50 35.52 -8.57
CA VAL A 362 -23.28 34.99 -7.22
C VAL A 362 -22.98 33.48 -7.26
N ILE A 363 -23.73 32.71 -8.05
CA ILE A 363 -23.47 31.26 -8.20
C ILE A 363 -22.11 31.01 -8.84
N GLN A 364 -21.73 31.77 -9.88
CA GLN A 364 -20.42 31.64 -10.51
C GLN A 364 -19.27 32.02 -9.56
N ALA A 365 -19.45 33.06 -8.74
CA ALA A 365 -18.47 33.45 -7.72
C ALA A 365 -18.30 32.35 -6.65
N ILE A 366 -19.40 31.71 -6.22
CA ILE A 366 -19.36 30.56 -5.32
C ILE A 366 -18.60 29.39 -5.97
N CYS A 367 -18.91 29.02 -7.21
CA CYS A 367 -18.18 27.95 -7.92
C CYS A 367 -16.67 28.25 -8.04
N LEU A 368 -16.28 29.51 -8.31
CA LEU A 368 -14.87 29.90 -8.41
C LEU A 368 -14.16 29.85 -7.05
N LEU A 369 -14.82 30.33 -5.99
CA LEU A 369 -14.28 30.26 -4.63
C LEU A 369 -14.11 28.81 -4.18
N GLU A 370 -15.06 27.95 -4.52
CA GLU A 370 -15.01 26.52 -4.24
C GLU A 370 -13.94 25.79 -5.06
N CYS A 371 -13.59 26.28 -6.26
CA CYS A 371 -12.45 25.73 -6.98
C CYS A 371 -11.12 26.16 -6.32
N ALA A 372 -11.03 27.37 -5.75
CA ALA A 372 -9.81 27.91 -5.17
C ALA A 372 -9.51 27.43 -3.74
N TYR A 373 -10.54 27.24 -2.92
CA TYR A 373 -10.42 26.86 -1.50
C TYR A 373 -9.65 25.54 -1.22
N PRO A 374 -9.82 24.45 -1.99
CA PRO A 374 -9.05 23.22 -1.81
C PRO A 374 -7.55 23.44 -1.99
N PHE A 375 -7.17 24.21 -3.03
CA PHE A 375 -5.77 24.54 -3.31
C PHE A 375 -5.16 25.45 -2.24
N ALA A 376 -5.96 26.34 -1.65
CA ALA A 376 -5.50 27.21 -0.58
C ALA A 376 -5.33 26.47 0.75
N LYS A 377 -6.23 25.54 1.08
CA LYS A 377 -6.21 24.81 2.36
C LYS A 377 -5.24 23.62 2.37
N TYR A 378 -5.21 22.84 1.30
CA TYR A 378 -4.40 21.63 1.20
C TYR A 378 -3.59 21.65 -0.08
N PHE A 379 -2.40 22.25 -0.01
CA PHE A 379 -1.37 21.99 -1.01
C PHE A 379 -0.71 20.66 -0.63
N PRO A 380 -0.67 19.62 -1.49
CA PRO A 380 -0.30 18.25 -1.09
C PRO A 380 1.20 18.04 -0.83
N THR A 381 1.87 19.01 -0.19
CA THR A 381 3.32 18.97 0.11
C THR A 381 3.73 17.63 0.72
N TYR A 382 2.99 17.13 1.71
CA TYR A 382 3.33 15.92 2.46
C TYR A 382 3.25 14.62 1.64
N GLU A 383 2.21 14.44 0.81
CA GLU A 383 2.04 13.23 0.00
C GLU A 383 3.11 13.16 -1.09
N TYR A 384 3.47 14.31 -1.65
CA TYR A 384 4.53 14.41 -2.64
C TYR A 384 5.95 14.26 -2.05
N VAL A 385 6.21 14.76 -0.83
CA VAL A 385 7.48 14.54 -0.11
C VAL A 385 7.69 13.04 0.16
N ASN A 386 6.61 12.33 0.53
CA ASN A 386 6.67 10.91 0.87
C ASN A 386 6.88 9.97 -0.33
N LEU A 387 6.68 10.43 -1.56
CA LEU A 387 6.98 9.62 -2.76
C LEU A 387 8.49 9.46 -2.99
N ALA A 388 9.33 10.38 -2.48
CA ALA A 388 10.78 10.38 -2.71
C ALA A 388 11.59 9.68 -1.59
N GLY A 389 11.03 9.50 -0.39
CA GLY A 389 11.81 9.16 0.80
C GLY A 389 11.93 7.67 1.17
N ASN A 390 11.16 6.76 0.56
CA ASN A 390 11.01 5.40 1.08
C ASN A 390 11.74 4.36 0.23
N ALA A 391 13.07 4.32 0.30
CA ALA A 391 13.79 3.11 -0.04
C ALA A 391 13.29 1.97 0.88
N PRO A 392 12.89 0.80 0.34
CA PRO A 392 12.39 -0.28 1.19
C PRO A 392 13.49 -0.74 2.14
N VAL A 393 13.26 -0.57 3.45
CA VAL A 393 14.19 -0.79 4.59
C VAL A 393 14.84 -2.19 4.64
N ASN A 394 14.50 -3.10 3.74
CA ASN A 394 15.02 -4.47 3.72
C ASN A 394 15.30 -5.02 2.31
N LEU A 395 15.46 -4.16 1.30
CA LEU A 395 15.69 -4.62 -0.08
C LEU A 395 16.98 -5.43 -0.20
N GLU A 396 18.06 -4.97 0.42
CA GLU A 396 19.36 -5.66 0.39
C GLU A 396 19.25 -7.07 0.94
N LYS A 397 18.64 -7.25 2.12
CA LYS A 397 18.46 -8.57 2.76
C LYS A 397 17.53 -9.49 1.96
N ASN A 398 16.54 -8.94 1.26
CA ASN A 398 15.69 -9.74 0.36
C ASN A 398 16.47 -10.21 -0.87
N MET A 399 17.29 -9.32 -1.47
CA MET A 399 18.10 -9.67 -2.64
C MET A 399 19.20 -10.68 -2.30
N ASP A 400 19.85 -10.54 -1.15
CA ASP A 400 20.86 -11.51 -0.69
C ASP A 400 20.27 -12.93 -0.58
N LEU A 401 19.05 -13.06 -0.06
CA LEU A 401 18.36 -14.36 -0.02
C LEU A 401 18.09 -14.90 -1.44
N VAL A 402 17.56 -14.07 -2.35
CA VAL A 402 17.25 -14.49 -3.72
C VAL A 402 18.50 -14.95 -4.46
N LEU A 403 19.60 -14.19 -4.34
CA LEU A 403 20.88 -14.53 -4.96
C LEU A 403 21.44 -15.83 -4.40
N TRP A 404 21.42 -16.00 -3.08
CA TRP A 404 21.89 -17.24 -2.45
C TRP A 404 21.05 -18.45 -2.85
N LEU A 405 19.72 -18.32 -2.89
CA LEU A 405 18.83 -19.42 -3.29
C LEU A 405 19.09 -19.87 -4.74
N ARG A 406 19.25 -18.92 -5.67
CA ARG A 406 19.52 -19.23 -7.10
C ARG A 406 20.88 -19.91 -7.31
N GLN A 407 21.87 -19.57 -6.49
CA GLN A 407 23.21 -20.15 -6.60
C GLN A 407 23.31 -21.55 -5.98
N ASN A 408 22.54 -21.82 -4.92
CA ASN A 408 22.71 -23.02 -4.09
C ASN A 408 21.59 -24.07 -4.21
N LEU A 409 20.42 -23.72 -4.76
CA LEU A 409 19.28 -24.64 -4.91
C LEU A 409 18.89 -24.83 -6.37
N LYS A 410 18.36 -26.03 -6.68
CA LYS A 410 17.81 -26.35 -8.01
C LYS A 410 16.44 -25.71 -8.20
N GLU A 411 16.22 -25.15 -9.39
CA GLU A 411 14.91 -24.59 -9.75
C GLU A 411 13.81 -25.66 -9.65
N GLY A 412 12.64 -25.28 -9.12
CA GLY A 412 11.49 -26.16 -8.95
C GLY A 412 11.44 -26.96 -7.64
N GLU A 413 12.43 -26.86 -6.76
CA GLU A 413 12.36 -27.42 -5.40
C GLU A 413 11.23 -26.79 -4.58
N PRO A 414 10.51 -27.58 -3.74
CA PRO A 414 9.46 -27.06 -2.88
C PRO A 414 10.03 -26.34 -1.66
N ILE A 415 9.60 -25.09 -1.45
CA ILE A 415 9.98 -24.24 -0.32
C ILE A 415 8.74 -23.86 0.50
N ILE A 416 8.85 -23.96 1.82
CA ILE A 416 7.83 -23.45 2.75
C ILE A 416 8.36 -22.20 3.49
N THR A 417 7.52 -21.16 3.55
CA THR A 417 7.87 -19.85 4.11
C THR A 417 6.61 -19.05 4.44
N ASP A 418 6.71 -17.99 5.24
CA ASP A 418 5.58 -17.11 5.56
C ASP A 418 4.97 -16.39 4.33
N ILE A 419 3.71 -15.95 4.44
CA ILE A 419 2.93 -15.38 3.33
C ILE A 419 3.67 -14.23 2.60
N PRO A 420 4.21 -13.19 3.28
CA PRO A 420 4.93 -12.10 2.61
C PRO A 420 6.15 -12.61 1.83
N THR A 421 6.90 -13.53 2.42
CA THR A 421 8.11 -14.08 1.82
C THR A 421 7.80 -14.95 0.62
N SER A 422 6.74 -15.77 0.71
CA SER A 422 6.24 -16.59 -0.38
C SER A 422 5.83 -15.73 -1.58
N SER A 423 5.16 -14.60 -1.32
CA SER A 423 4.69 -13.69 -2.37
C SER A 423 5.86 -13.11 -3.18
N PHE A 424 6.87 -12.54 -2.52
CA PHE A 424 7.99 -11.94 -3.26
C PHE A 424 8.91 -12.99 -3.88
N LEU A 425 9.12 -14.15 -3.23
CA LEU A 425 9.93 -15.21 -3.83
C LEU A 425 9.22 -15.76 -5.08
N ARG A 426 7.90 -15.88 -5.06
CA ARG A 426 7.11 -16.30 -6.25
C ARG A 426 7.18 -15.27 -7.38
N SER A 427 7.27 -13.98 -7.07
CA SER A 427 7.42 -12.94 -8.11
C SER A 427 8.84 -12.81 -8.64
N THR A 428 9.84 -13.36 -7.95
CA THR A 428 11.26 -13.19 -8.28
C THR A 428 11.99 -14.48 -8.65
N THR A 429 11.41 -15.66 -8.40
CA THR A 429 12.07 -16.96 -8.60
C THR A 429 11.11 -18.02 -9.12
N ASN A 430 11.67 -19.09 -9.71
CA ASN A 430 10.92 -20.25 -10.24
C ASN A 430 10.73 -21.39 -9.22
N PHE A 431 10.99 -21.16 -7.93
CA PHE A 431 10.83 -22.18 -6.90
C PHE A 431 9.34 -22.49 -6.63
N LYS A 432 9.04 -23.75 -6.26
CA LYS A 432 7.66 -24.15 -5.94
C LYS A 432 7.34 -23.73 -4.51
N MET A 433 6.48 -22.73 -4.35
CA MET A 433 6.04 -22.28 -3.03
C MET A 433 4.86 -23.13 -2.52
N VAL A 434 5.04 -23.77 -1.37
CA VAL A 434 4.05 -24.65 -0.73
C VAL A 434 2.86 -23.85 -0.20
N LEU A 435 3.15 -22.69 0.40
CA LEU A 435 2.13 -21.73 0.79
C LEU A 435 1.73 -20.88 -0.42
N ASN A 436 0.43 -20.75 -0.62
CA ASN A 436 -0.15 -19.83 -1.58
C ASN A 436 -0.61 -18.57 -0.81
N PRO A 437 -0.31 -17.35 -1.28
CA PRO A 437 -0.85 -16.13 -0.70
C PRO A 437 -2.39 -16.05 -0.71
N GLN A 438 -3.07 -16.82 -1.57
CA GLN A 438 -4.53 -16.95 -1.59
C GLN A 438 -5.04 -17.72 -0.36
N TYR A 439 -5.73 -17.00 0.54
CA TYR A 439 -6.13 -17.46 1.88
C TYR A 439 -7.60 -17.93 1.95
N GLU A 440 -8.28 -18.11 0.83
CA GLU A 440 -9.72 -18.35 0.79
C GLU A 440 -10.01 -19.84 1.11
N HIS A 441 -9.44 -20.75 0.33
CA HIS A 441 -9.65 -22.19 0.50
C HIS A 441 -9.24 -22.69 1.89
N VAL A 442 -10.10 -23.48 2.56
CA VAL A 442 -9.86 -24.02 3.90
C VAL A 442 -8.55 -24.81 3.97
N ASP A 443 -8.26 -25.62 2.95
CA ASP A 443 -7.03 -26.42 2.92
C ASP A 443 -5.78 -25.55 2.78
N MET A 444 -5.86 -24.42 2.07
CA MET A 444 -4.76 -23.45 2.00
C MET A 444 -4.58 -22.69 3.31
N ARG A 445 -5.67 -22.33 4.00
CA ARG A 445 -5.59 -21.75 5.36
C ARG A 445 -4.96 -22.69 6.37
N ARG A 446 -5.33 -23.97 6.33
CA ARG A 446 -4.70 -25.01 7.17
C ARG A 446 -3.20 -25.10 6.91
N ARG A 447 -2.73 -25.00 5.67
CA ARG A 447 -1.29 -24.96 5.36
C ARG A 447 -0.58 -23.78 6.02
N VAL A 448 -1.23 -22.60 6.04
CA VAL A 448 -0.68 -21.44 6.74
C VAL A 448 -0.64 -21.67 8.25
N GLN A 449 -1.71 -22.22 8.83
CA GLN A 449 -1.73 -22.58 10.26
C GLN A 449 -0.60 -23.58 10.60
N ASP A 450 -0.43 -24.62 9.77
CA ASP A 450 0.65 -25.61 9.92
C ASP A 450 2.03 -24.94 9.86
N TYR A 451 2.25 -23.95 8.98
CA TYR A 451 3.50 -23.18 8.98
C TYR A 451 3.66 -22.34 10.25
N TYR A 452 2.59 -21.73 10.80
CA TYR A 452 2.69 -20.93 12.02
C TYR A 452 3.05 -21.76 13.25
N MET A 453 2.80 -23.07 13.24
CA MET A 453 3.30 -23.99 14.27
C MET A 453 4.83 -24.07 14.30
N PHE A 454 5.53 -23.63 13.25
CA PHE A 454 7.00 -23.52 13.27
C PHE A 454 7.48 -22.59 14.39
N SER A 455 6.69 -21.58 14.75
CA SER A 455 6.95 -20.64 15.85
C SER A 455 6.43 -21.11 17.22
N SER A 456 5.82 -22.29 17.28
CA SER A 456 5.23 -22.83 18.50
C SER A 456 6.15 -23.89 19.13
N CYS A 457 5.71 -24.50 20.23
CA CYS A 457 6.47 -25.54 20.92
C CYS A 457 6.04 -26.90 20.35
N LEU A 458 6.62 -27.29 19.21
CA LEU A 458 6.29 -28.54 18.49
C LEU A 458 7.39 -29.61 18.71
N PRO A 459 7.05 -30.89 18.98
CA PRO A 459 8.00 -32.00 18.97
C PRO A 459 8.57 -32.30 17.58
N PHE A 460 9.74 -32.95 17.52
CA PHE A 460 10.41 -33.25 16.23
C PHE A 460 9.69 -34.32 15.42
N SER A 461 9.20 -35.38 16.06
CA SER A 461 8.42 -36.46 15.44
C SER A 461 7.20 -35.91 14.69
N ASP A 462 6.47 -34.99 15.33
CA ASP A 462 5.35 -34.30 14.72
C ASP A 462 5.77 -33.34 13.60
N ALA A 463 6.86 -32.58 13.78
CA ALA A 463 7.34 -31.68 12.73
C ALA A 463 7.70 -32.43 11.43
N LYS A 464 8.31 -33.63 11.52
CA LYS A 464 8.56 -34.52 10.38
C LYS A 464 7.24 -34.91 9.71
N ARG A 465 6.24 -35.33 10.49
CA ARG A 465 4.92 -35.71 9.99
C ARG A 465 4.20 -34.57 9.27
N TYR A 466 4.22 -33.36 9.84
CA TYR A 466 3.51 -32.21 9.28
C TYR A 466 4.19 -31.62 8.05
N TYR A 467 5.52 -31.55 8.01
CA TYR A 467 6.20 -30.87 6.91
C TYR A 467 6.77 -31.81 5.85
N TYR A 468 7.42 -32.89 6.28
CA TYR A 468 8.02 -33.84 5.35
C TYR A 468 6.99 -34.85 4.84
N ASP A 469 6.21 -35.49 5.72
CA ASP A 469 5.30 -36.56 5.26
C ASP A 469 4.09 -36.00 4.50
N LYS A 470 3.49 -34.92 5.02
CA LYS A 470 2.30 -34.29 4.42
C LYS A 470 2.61 -33.40 3.22
N TYR A 471 3.65 -32.56 3.29
CA TYR A 471 3.96 -31.57 2.24
C TYR A 471 5.18 -31.91 1.38
N LYS A 472 5.95 -32.94 1.72
CA LYS A 472 7.17 -33.35 1.01
C LYS A 472 8.18 -32.21 0.85
N VAL A 473 8.28 -31.35 1.87
CA VAL A 473 9.18 -30.19 1.89
C VAL A 473 10.46 -30.52 2.61
N ARG A 474 11.58 -30.08 2.04
CA ARG A 474 12.91 -30.17 2.67
C ARG A 474 13.48 -28.80 3.04
N TYR A 475 13.08 -27.74 2.34
CA TYR A 475 13.61 -26.39 2.54
C TYR A 475 12.60 -25.48 3.24
N PHE A 476 13.04 -24.90 4.36
CA PHE A 476 12.28 -23.92 5.12
C PHE A 476 13.00 -22.59 5.03
N VAL A 477 12.25 -21.55 4.67
CA VAL A 477 12.71 -20.17 4.79
C VAL A 477 11.93 -19.54 5.92
N SER A 478 12.60 -19.22 7.02
CA SER A 478 11.99 -18.59 8.18
C SER A 478 12.52 -17.18 8.38
N ASN A 479 11.65 -16.28 8.83
CA ASN A 479 12.05 -14.95 9.25
C ASN A 479 12.36 -14.94 10.75
N ILE A 480 13.48 -14.35 11.15
CA ILE A 480 13.98 -14.39 12.53
C ILE A 480 12.96 -13.86 13.55
N TYR A 481 12.14 -12.87 13.17
CA TYR A 481 11.16 -12.27 14.08
C TYR A 481 10.13 -13.31 14.57
N ARG A 482 9.89 -14.36 13.79
CA ARG A 482 8.97 -15.45 14.15
C ARG A 482 9.48 -16.30 15.32
N CYS A 483 10.77 -16.22 15.63
CA CYS A 483 11.39 -16.91 16.77
C CYS A 483 11.52 -16.05 18.02
N ALA A 484 11.27 -14.74 17.92
CA ALA A 484 11.33 -13.88 19.09
C ALA A 484 10.16 -14.17 20.05
N SER A 485 10.41 -13.99 21.34
CA SER A 485 9.41 -14.08 22.40
C SER A 485 9.11 -12.68 22.92
N THR A 486 7.83 -12.31 23.00
CA THR A 486 7.41 -11.00 23.53
C THR A 486 6.78 -11.14 24.91
N SER A 487 7.16 -10.28 25.84
CA SER A 487 6.61 -10.25 27.20
C SER A 487 5.13 -9.81 27.24
N ASN A 488 4.68 -9.02 26.28
CA ASN A 488 3.33 -8.44 26.24
C ASN A 488 2.27 -9.44 25.74
N GLN A 489 1.17 -9.58 26.49
CA GLN A 489 -0.02 -10.38 26.11
C GLN A 489 -0.84 -9.79 24.95
N LYS A 490 -0.45 -8.62 24.42
CA LYS A 490 -1.15 -8.01 23.28
C LYS A 490 -0.83 -8.79 22.00
N LEU A 491 -1.87 -9.02 21.20
CA LEU A 491 -1.77 -9.67 19.89
C LEU A 491 -0.86 -8.86 18.96
N ASN A 492 0.30 -9.41 18.63
CA ASN A 492 1.31 -8.82 17.74
C ASN A 492 1.82 -9.89 16.76
N ALA A 493 2.57 -9.47 15.73
CA ALA A 493 3.17 -10.38 14.73
C ALA A 493 4.07 -11.48 15.34
N PHE A 494 4.59 -11.24 16.54
CA PHE A 494 5.42 -12.16 17.32
C PHE A 494 4.63 -13.19 18.14
N SER A 495 3.45 -12.81 18.65
CA SER A 495 2.65 -13.64 19.56
C SER A 495 1.53 -14.42 18.86
N ILE A 496 1.21 -14.10 17.60
CA ILE A 496 0.11 -14.74 16.87
C ILE A 496 0.26 -16.27 16.73
N ALA A 497 1.49 -16.79 16.69
CA ALA A 497 1.74 -18.22 16.63
C ALA A 497 1.28 -18.98 17.90
N GLU A 498 1.17 -18.30 19.04
CA GLU A 498 0.68 -18.89 20.30
C GLU A 498 -0.84 -19.17 20.26
N PHE A 499 -1.55 -18.51 19.35
CA PHE A 499 -3.00 -18.62 19.18
C PHE A 499 -3.43 -19.58 18.06
N VAL A 500 -2.51 -20.33 17.48
CA VAL A 500 -2.86 -21.44 16.57
C VAL A 500 -3.76 -22.41 17.33
N GLY A 501 -4.85 -22.88 16.69
CA GLY A 501 -5.93 -23.64 17.32
C GLY A 501 -5.56 -25.05 17.82
N SER A 502 -4.29 -25.41 17.78
CA SER A 502 -3.72 -26.63 18.32
C SER A 502 -3.31 -26.44 19.78
N ASP A 503 -4.12 -26.89 20.74
CA ASP A 503 -3.75 -26.86 22.16
C ASP A 503 -2.45 -27.64 22.45
N TYR A 504 -2.12 -28.64 21.61
CA TYR A 504 -0.92 -29.46 21.74
C TYR A 504 0.40 -28.72 21.40
N ALA A 505 0.36 -27.69 20.55
CA ALA A 505 1.58 -27.01 20.09
C ALA A 505 1.87 -25.73 20.88
N ARG A 506 1.03 -25.41 21.88
CA ARG A 506 1.15 -24.20 22.69
C ARG A 506 2.30 -24.33 23.68
N CYS A 507 3.11 -23.29 23.74
CA CYS A 507 4.15 -23.19 24.75
C CYS A 507 3.52 -22.99 26.13
N THR A 508 3.79 -23.90 27.07
CA THR A 508 3.29 -23.83 28.46
C THR A 508 3.90 -22.66 29.23
N ASN A 509 5.17 -22.34 28.95
CA ASN A 509 5.90 -21.20 29.52
C ASN A 509 6.47 -20.29 28.41
N LYS A 510 6.53 -18.98 28.63
CA LYS A 510 7.15 -17.99 27.71
C LYS A 510 8.65 -18.22 27.49
N LYS A 511 9.30 -18.93 28.40
CA LYS A 511 10.71 -19.34 28.32
C LYS A 511 10.91 -20.70 27.66
N SER A 512 9.86 -21.38 27.22
CA SER A 512 9.99 -22.66 26.53
C SER A 512 10.72 -22.46 25.21
N MET A 513 11.60 -23.39 24.84
CA MET A 513 12.28 -23.33 23.55
C MET A 513 11.27 -23.55 22.42
N LYS A 514 11.15 -22.56 21.53
CA LYS A 514 10.29 -22.67 20.35
C LYS A 514 10.94 -23.61 19.33
N PHE A 515 10.13 -24.26 18.51
CA PHE A 515 10.62 -25.16 17.47
C PHE A 515 11.60 -24.45 16.51
N CYS A 516 11.25 -23.26 16.04
CA CYS A 516 12.15 -22.49 15.19
C CYS A 516 13.46 -22.05 15.86
N GLN A 517 13.55 -22.02 17.19
CA GLN A 517 14.82 -21.81 17.89
C GLN A 517 15.63 -23.11 17.93
N ARG A 518 14.98 -24.23 18.27
CA ARG A 518 15.61 -25.56 18.32
C ARG A 518 16.31 -25.91 17.01
N VAL A 519 15.62 -25.68 15.90
CA VAL A 519 16.09 -25.93 14.53
C VAL A 519 17.32 -25.09 14.13
N LEU A 520 17.58 -23.96 14.82
CA LEU A 520 18.76 -23.14 14.59
C LEU A 520 20.00 -23.61 15.36
N TYR A 521 19.81 -24.42 16.41
CA TYR A 521 20.88 -24.89 17.30
C TYR A 521 21.18 -26.39 17.17
N ASP A 522 20.22 -27.17 16.66
CA ASP A 522 20.43 -28.56 16.31
C ASP A 522 20.91 -28.65 14.85
N ASP A 523 22.02 -29.36 14.62
CA ASP A 523 22.56 -29.62 13.27
C ASP A 523 22.44 -31.09 12.82
N ARG A 524 21.84 -31.96 13.66
CA ARG A 524 21.76 -33.40 13.39
C ARG A 524 20.68 -33.70 12.35
N ILE A 525 19.47 -33.18 12.58
CA ILE A 525 18.28 -33.45 11.76
C ILE A 525 18.00 -32.28 10.81
N TYR A 526 18.12 -31.06 11.32
CA TYR A 526 17.94 -29.85 10.56
C TYR A 526 19.28 -29.18 10.37
N LYS A 527 19.58 -28.75 9.15
CA LYS A 527 20.85 -28.10 8.82
C LYS A 527 20.57 -26.68 8.41
N THR A 528 21.08 -25.73 9.18
CA THR A 528 20.99 -24.32 8.81
C THR A 528 22.01 -24.03 7.71
N LEU A 529 21.52 -23.68 6.52
CA LEU A 529 22.33 -23.45 5.33
C LEU A 529 22.70 -21.97 5.13
N PHE A 530 21.74 -21.06 5.38
CA PHE A 530 21.92 -19.62 5.14
C PHE A 530 21.27 -18.80 6.24
N ARG A 531 21.88 -17.67 6.62
CA ARG A 531 21.27 -16.67 7.50
C ARG A 531 21.81 -15.28 7.17
N ASN A 532 20.97 -14.26 7.11
CA ASN A 532 21.40 -12.87 6.86
C ASN A 532 20.81 -11.86 7.88
N GLY A 533 20.61 -12.31 9.10
CA GLY A 533 19.95 -11.57 10.17
C GLY A 533 18.43 -11.47 10.01
N LYS A 534 17.88 -11.44 8.80
CA LYS A 534 16.42 -11.44 8.57
C LYS A 534 15.87 -12.84 8.29
N PHE A 535 16.46 -13.54 7.33
CA PHE A 535 16.02 -14.86 6.91
C PHE A 535 16.97 -15.94 7.40
N SER A 536 16.45 -17.15 7.58
CA SER A 536 17.23 -18.37 7.79
C SER A 536 16.70 -19.46 6.86
N VAL A 537 17.58 -20.05 6.05
CA VAL A 537 17.26 -21.20 5.22
C VAL A 537 17.71 -22.46 5.93
N ILE A 538 16.77 -23.34 6.20
CA ILE A 538 16.97 -24.57 6.92
C ILE A 538 16.62 -25.73 5.99
N TYR A 539 17.52 -26.71 5.94
CA TYR A 539 17.31 -27.97 5.24
C TYR A 539 16.97 -29.06 6.24
N PHE A 540 15.90 -29.79 5.98
CA PHE A 540 15.53 -30.98 6.76
C PHE A 540 16.12 -32.22 6.09
N GLU A 541 16.95 -32.94 6.84
CA GLU A 541 17.47 -34.23 6.42
C GLU A 541 16.59 -35.34 7.02
N PRO A 542 15.86 -36.11 6.19
CA PRO A 542 15.01 -37.18 6.65
C PRO A 542 15.87 -38.39 7.04
N ILE A 543 16.44 -38.36 8.25
CA ILE A 543 17.08 -39.53 8.83
C ILE A 543 15.96 -40.40 9.44
N ASP A 544 15.96 -41.69 9.14
CA ASP A 544 14.93 -42.65 9.60
C ASP A 544 15.06 -43.07 11.06
N VAL A 545 16.07 -42.55 11.77
CA VAL A 545 16.44 -43.04 13.10
C VAL A 545 16.49 -41.87 14.08
N MET A 546 15.45 -41.81 14.91
CA MET A 546 15.29 -41.24 16.26
C MET A 546 13.93 -40.54 16.36
N ASP A 547 12.95 -41.22 16.98
CA ASP A 547 11.75 -40.61 17.52
C ASP A 547 12.15 -39.77 18.73
N ASP A 548 12.72 -38.60 18.49
CA ASP A 548 13.09 -37.67 19.55
C ASP A 548 11.84 -36.96 20.07
N ASP A 549 11.10 -37.66 20.92
CA ASP A 549 9.99 -37.14 21.73
C ASP A 549 10.50 -36.34 22.96
N SER A 550 11.79 -35.93 22.97
CA SER A 550 12.38 -35.21 24.11
C SER A 550 11.48 -34.03 24.54
N PRO A 551 11.22 -33.88 25.84
CA PRO A 551 10.29 -32.89 26.36
C PRO A 551 10.75 -31.45 26.08
N TYR A 552 9.82 -30.50 26.25
CA TYR A 552 10.06 -29.06 26.13
C TYR A 552 11.20 -28.60 27.05
N GLU A 553 12.43 -28.46 26.51
CA GLU A 553 13.50 -27.78 27.22
C GLU A 553 13.15 -26.30 27.39
N GLN A 554 13.40 -25.76 28.58
CA GLN A 554 13.44 -24.31 28.73
C GLN A 554 14.62 -23.76 27.95
N PHE A 555 14.41 -22.66 27.24
CA PHE A 555 15.46 -21.99 26.49
C PHE A 555 16.47 -21.39 27.48
N ASP A 556 17.68 -21.98 27.50
CA ASP A 556 18.81 -21.47 28.27
C ASP A 556 19.78 -20.73 27.35
N GLU A 557 19.72 -19.40 27.44
CA GLU A 557 20.64 -18.51 26.72
C GLU A 557 22.11 -18.80 27.05
N GLY A 558 22.43 -19.22 28.28
CA GLY A 558 23.80 -19.55 28.69
C GLY A 558 24.37 -20.77 27.95
N LYS A 559 23.57 -21.82 27.81
CA LYS A 559 23.90 -23.02 27.02
C LYS A 559 24.13 -22.66 25.54
N TYR A 560 23.18 -21.96 24.92
CA TYR A 560 23.22 -21.65 23.48
C TYR A 560 24.04 -20.40 23.12
N ALA A 561 24.69 -19.77 24.10
CA ALA A 561 25.72 -18.76 23.85
C ALA A 561 27.05 -19.39 23.41
N ASP A 562 27.30 -20.69 23.64
CA ASP A 562 28.52 -21.34 23.15
C ASP A 562 28.57 -21.32 21.61
N ILE A 563 29.72 -20.94 21.06
CA ILE A 563 29.95 -20.84 19.62
C ILE A 563 29.79 -22.19 18.90
N LYS A 564 29.94 -23.31 19.61
CA LYS A 564 29.79 -24.66 19.06
C LYS A 564 28.46 -24.88 18.33
N PHE A 565 27.38 -24.24 18.78
CA PHE A 565 26.06 -24.35 18.15
C PHE A 565 25.97 -23.61 16.81
N TYR A 566 26.87 -22.65 16.54
CA TYR A 566 26.89 -21.88 15.31
C TYR A 566 28.01 -22.33 14.36
N THR A 567 29.02 -23.05 14.88
CA THR A 567 30.15 -23.58 14.10
C THR A 567 29.71 -24.34 12.84
N PRO A 568 28.70 -25.24 12.87
CA PRO A 568 28.29 -25.96 11.67
C PRO A 568 27.74 -25.04 10.58
N TRP A 569 26.87 -24.09 10.95
CA TRP A 569 26.37 -23.08 10.01
C TRP A 569 27.49 -22.19 9.47
N ILE A 570 28.38 -21.68 10.33
CA ILE A 570 29.49 -20.81 9.92
C ILE A 570 30.41 -21.55 8.94
N SER A 571 30.68 -22.83 9.18
CA SER A 571 31.51 -23.66 8.29
C SER A 571 30.93 -23.78 6.86
N ARG A 572 29.60 -23.88 6.75
CA ARG A 572 28.89 -23.94 5.48
C ARG A 572 28.82 -22.57 4.84
N CYS A 573 28.50 -21.54 5.61
CA CYS A 573 28.41 -20.15 5.19
C CYS A 573 29.70 -19.69 4.48
N ILE A 574 30.88 -20.00 5.04
CA ILE A 574 32.18 -19.66 4.41
C ILE A 574 32.34 -20.27 3.00
N LYS A 575 31.71 -21.43 2.74
CA LYS A 575 31.77 -22.12 1.44
C LYS A 575 30.68 -21.67 0.47
N THR A 576 29.47 -21.41 0.98
CA THR A 576 28.27 -21.22 0.16
C THR A 576 27.86 -19.75 -0.04
N ASP A 577 28.41 -18.84 0.75
CA ASP A 577 28.01 -17.43 0.76
C ASP A 577 29.22 -16.49 0.68
N SER A 578 29.22 -15.66 -0.37
CA SER A 578 30.26 -14.64 -0.60
C SER A 578 30.23 -13.50 0.42
N LYS A 579 29.09 -13.27 1.10
CA LYS A 579 28.91 -12.22 2.11
C LYS A 579 28.88 -12.78 3.53
N CYS A 580 29.40 -13.98 3.75
CA CYS A 580 29.29 -14.69 5.03
C CYS A 580 29.74 -13.85 6.24
N GLN A 581 30.86 -13.12 6.14
CA GLN A 581 31.35 -12.26 7.22
C GLN A 581 30.34 -11.20 7.65
N LYS A 582 29.70 -10.53 6.67
CA LYS A 582 28.66 -9.53 6.93
C LYS A 582 27.43 -10.19 7.55
N HIS A 583 27.01 -11.32 7.00
CA HIS A 583 25.83 -12.04 7.45
C HIS A 583 25.96 -12.57 8.89
N ILE A 584 27.16 -12.98 9.33
CA ILE A 584 27.40 -13.35 10.74
C ILE A 584 27.15 -12.16 11.66
N VAL A 585 27.61 -10.97 11.29
CA VAL A 585 27.39 -9.75 12.08
C VAL A 585 25.93 -9.31 12.06
N ASP A 586 25.27 -9.39 10.90
CA ASP A 586 23.82 -9.15 10.77
C ASP A 586 23.00 -10.08 11.69
N VAL A 587 23.41 -11.34 11.80
CA VAL A 587 22.80 -12.31 12.72
C VAL A 587 23.07 -11.91 14.17
N ALA A 588 24.30 -11.54 14.52
CA ALA A 588 24.64 -11.07 15.87
C ALA A 588 23.78 -9.86 16.28
N ARG A 589 23.63 -8.86 15.38
CA ARG A 589 22.77 -7.69 15.60
C ARG A 589 21.30 -8.08 15.79
N SER A 590 20.81 -9.01 14.97
CA SER A 590 19.41 -9.48 15.06
C SER A 590 19.13 -10.21 16.39
N TYR A 591 20.12 -10.86 16.99
CA TYR A 591 19.99 -11.43 18.33
C TYR A 591 19.87 -10.37 19.43
N LEU A 592 20.55 -9.22 19.29
CA LEU A 592 20.43 -8.09 20.20
C LEU A 592 19.07 -7.39 20.05
N ASP A 593 18.73 -6.99 18.83
CA ASP A 593 17.57 -6.12 18.56
C ASP A 593 16.23 -6.86 18.59
N ILE A 594 16.17 -8.04 17.96
CA ILE A 594 14.91 -8.75 17.72
C ILE A 594 14.69 -9.83 18.77
N MET A 595 15.69 -10.69 19.01
CA MET A 595 15.57 -11.82 19.93
C MET A 595 15.80 -11.44 21.39
N ARG A 596 16.40 -10.28 21.67
CA ARG A 596 16.77 -9.81 23.02
C ARG A 596 17.65 -10.80 23.80
N CYS A 597 18.54 -11.50 23.10
CA CYS A 597 19.50 -12.46 23.68
C CYS A 597 20.91 -11.85 23.62
N SER A 598 21.24 -11.05 24.64
CA SER A 598 22.51 -10.32 24.67
C SER A 598 23.74 -11.23 24.76
N LYS A 599 23.71 -12.32 25.54
CA LYS A 599 24.88 -13.22 25.68
C LYS A 599 25.24 -13.89 24.36
N ILE A 600 24.22 -14.28 23.58
CA ILE A 600 24.39 -14.86 22.25
C ILE A 600 24.99 -13.84 21.28
N GLY A 601 24.37 -12.65 21.19
CA GLY A 601 24.85 -11.59 20.31
C GLY A 601 26.31 -11.21 20.62
N PHE A 602 26.64 -11.03 21.90
CA PHE A 602 28.01 -10.70 22.33
C PHE A 602 29.01 -11.80 22.00
N THR A 603 28.62 -13.07 22.11
CA THR A 603 29.52 -14.19 21.78
C THR A 603 29.81 -14.26 20.29
N LEU A 604 28.81 -14.00 19.44
CA LEU A 604 29.00 -13.92 17.99
C LEU A 604 29.89 -12.74 17.59
N TYR A 605 29.71 -11.56 18.19
CA TYR A 605 30.59 -10.41 17.95
C TYR A 605 32.04 -10.70 18.37
N LYS A 606 32.26 -11.29 19.55
CA LYS A 606 33.59 -11.71 20.02
C LYS A 606 34.22 -12.79 19.12
N PHE A 607 33.41 -13.69 18.57
CA PHE A 607 33.88 -14.68 17.60
C PHE A 607 34.37 -14.03 16.32
N VAL A 608 33.61 -13.06 15.78
CA VAL A 608 34.00 -12.31 14.57
C VAL A 608 35.30 -11.54 14.81
N GLU A 609 35.44 -10.87 15.96
CA GLU A 609 36.67 -10.16 16.33
C GLU A 609 37.89 -11.11 16.36
N ARG A 610 37.81 -12.22 17.09
CA ARG A 610 38.93 -13.18 17.21
C ARG A 610 39.31 -13.83 15.88
N THR A 611 38.30 -14.22 15.10
CA THR A 611 38.51 -15.00 13.88
C THR A 611 38.95 -14.13 12.70
N PHE A 612 38.34 -12.96 12.55
CA PHE A 612 38.54 -12.13 11.36
C PHE A 612 39.39 -10.88 11.61
N LEU A 613 39.67 -10.45 12.85
CA LEU A 613 40.51 -9.28 13.13
C LEU A 613 41.85 -9.60 13.80
N GLU A 614 41.90 -10.56 14.72
CA GLU A 614 43.10 -10.84 15.52
C GLU A 614 44.06 -11.86 14.87
N GLY A 615 43.63 -12.56 13.80
CA GLY A 615 44.53 -13.34 12.94
C GLY A 615 45.40 -14.40 13.65
N ARG A 616 44.99 -14.93 14.81
CA ARG A 616 45.79 -15.92 15.57
C ARG A 616 45.11 -17.28 15.66
N GLU A 617 45.74 -18.26 14.99
CA GLU A 617 46.02 -19.66 15.42
C GLU A 617 44.95 -20.54 16.07
N ASN A 618 43.66 -20.21 16.02
CA ASN A 618 42.59 -21.16 16.33
C ASN A 618 41.51 -21.11 15.26
N ALA A 619 41.88 -21.38 14.00
CA ALA A 619 40.93 -21.96 13.08
C ALA A 619 40.49 -23.28 13.71
N VAL A 620 39.32 -23.28 14.35
CA VAL A 620 38.68 -24.49 14.85
C VAL A 620 38.75 -25.50 13.70
N SER A 621 39.48 -26.60 13.91
CA SER A 621 39.63 -27.66 12.91
C SER A 621 38.23 -28.18 12.59
N PHE A 622 37.68 -27.74 11.46
CA PHE A 622 36.40 -28.21 10.96
C PHE A 622 36.62 -29.67 10.53
N LYS A 623 36.12 -30.62 11.32
CA LYS A 623 36.22 -32.04 10.99
C LYS A 623 35.50 -32.31 9.66
N GLN A 624 36.14 -33.07 8.79
CA GLN A 624 35.69 -33.47 7.46
C GLN A 624 34.31 -34.20 7.43
N GLY A 625 33.75 -34.56 8.59
CA GLY A 625 32.53 -35.37 8.73
C GLY A 625 31.19 -34.61 8.68
N ASP A 626 31.17 -33.27 8.74
CA ASP A 626 29.93 -32.47 8.72
C ASP A 626 29.53 -32.00 7.29
N LEU A 627 30.25 -32.48 6.26
CA LEU A 627 29.98 -32.15 4.86
C LEU A 627 28.83 -33.00 4.30
N LEU A 628 27.67 -32.38 4.11
CA LEU A 628 26.76 -32.84 3.05
C LEU A 628 27.35 -32.44 1.70
N SER A 629 27.55 -33.45 0.85
CA SER A 629 27.64 -33.30 -0.60
C SER A 629 26.30 -32.79 -1.11
N VAL A 630 26.13 -31.47 -1.17
CA VAL A 630 25.05 -30.86 -1.95
C VAL A 630 25.39 -31.09 -3.42
N GLY A 631 24.88 -32.19 -3.96
CA GLY A 631 24.74 -32.47 -5.39
C GLY A 631 25.92 -32.11 -6.29
N THR A 632 27.06 -32.77 -6.15
CA THR A 632 28.01 -32.92 -7.25
C THR A 632 27.66 -34.18 -8.03
N HIS A 633 27.38 -34.05 -9.34
CA HIS A 633 27.48 -35.16 -10.28
C HIS A 633 28.60 -34.89 -11.29
N PRO A 634 29.21 -35.96 -11.81
CA PRO A 634 30.55 -35.92 -12.38
C PRO A 634 30.50 -35.66 -13.89
N SER A 635 31.04 -34.52 -14.29
CA SER A 635 31.52 -34.28 -15.65
C SER A 635 32.34 -32.99 -15.64
N ASP A 636 33.65 -33.18 -15.55
CA ASP A 636 34.74 -32.39 -16.14
C ASP A 636 34.58 -30.86 -16.18
N GLU A 637 34.99 -30.21 -15.09
CA GLU A 637 36.05 -29.18 -15.03
C GLU A 637 36.09 -28.63 -13.60
N PRO A 638 37.26 -28.56 -12.93
CA PRO A 638 37.33 -28.04 -11.57
C PRO A 638 37.01 -26.53 -11.59
N PRO A 639 36.03 -26.04 -10.81
CA PRO A 639 35.85 -24.61 -10.64
C PRO A 639 37.11 -24.07 -9.96
N LEU A 640 37.76 -23.13 -10.64
CA LEU A 640 39.01 -22.46 -10.24
C LEU A 640 39.01 -22.14 -8.74
N LEU A 641 39.84 -22.90 -8.04
CA LEU A 641 40.06 -22.83 -6.61
C LEU A 641 40.93 -21.61 -6.28
N HIS A 642 40.31 -20.45 -6.11
CA HIS A 642 40.89 -19.38 -5.32
C HIS A 642 39.90 -19.01 -4.20
N PRO A 643 40.26 -19.18 -2.91
CA PRO A 643 39.47 -18.61 -1.84
C PRO A 643 39.40 -17.09 -2.07
N PRO A 644 38.23 -16.43 -1.90
CA PRO A 644 38.18 -14.99 -2.02
C PRO A 644 39.20 -14.41 -1.04
N SER A 645 40.13 -13.64 -1.59
CA SER A 645 41.19 -12.94 -0.87
C SER A 645 40.68 -12.38 0.45
N GLN A 646 41.36 -12.72 1.55
CA GLN A 646 41.11 -12.29 2.93
C GLN A 646 41.26 -10.76 3.08
N GLY A 647 40.33 -9.98 2.51
CA GLY A 647 40.10 -8.59 2.88
C GLY A 647 39.02 -8.54 3.97
N HIS A 648 39.25 -7.78 5.03
CA HIS A 648 38.21 -7.53 6.03
C HIS A 648 37.01 -6.86 5.34
N SER A 649 35.81 -7.43 5.45
CA SER A 649 34.61 -6.78 4.93
C SER A 649 34.40 -5.43 5.64
N LEU A 650 34.37 -4.34 4.89
CA LEU A 650 34.17 -2.97 5.42
C LEU A 650 32.89 -2.86 6.25
N ASP A 651 31.81 -3.51 5.80
CA ASP A 651 30.54 -3.59 6.53
C ASP A 651 30.70 -4.28 7.89
N MET A 652 31.52 -5.34 7.98
CA MET A 652 31.80 -6.05 9.23
C MET A 652 32.55 -5.15 10.22
N LEU A 653 33.59 -4.45 9.76
CA LEU A 653 34.37 -3.53 10.58
C LEU A 653 33.49 -2.42 11.16
N PHE A 654 32.65 -1.83 10.32
CA PHE A 654 31.76 -0.75 10.72
C PHE A 654 30.71 -1.21 11.73
N HIS A 655 30.05 -2.35 11.49
CA HIS A 655 29.09 -2.90 12.45
C HIS A 655 29.74 -3.31 13.79
N LEU A 656 30.99 -3.78 13.78
CA LEU A 656 31.71 -4.06 15.03
C LEU A 656 32.03 -2.77 15.79
N ALA A 657 32.36 -1.69 15.07
CA ALA A 657 32.56 -0.37 15.68
C ALA A 657 31.27 0.14 16.34
N GLU A 658 30.13 0.07 15.65
CA GLU A 658 28.81 0.42 16.21
C GLU A 658 28.46 -0.39 17.46
N PHE A 659 28.75 -1.69 17.47
CA PHE A 659 28.53 -2.55 18.64
C PHE A 659 29.37 -2.10 19.84
N TYR A 660 30.65 -1.80 19.64
CA TYR A 660 31.51 -1.33 20.72
C TYR A 660 31.15 0.09 21.21
N ASP A 661 30.65 0.93 20.32
CA ASP A 661 30.19 2.28 20.60
C ASP A 661 28.88 2.28 21.42
N TYR A 662 27.81 1.72 20.85
CA TYR A 662 26.46 1.80 21.44
C TYR A 662 26.17 0.74 22.52
N ASP A 663 26.58 -0.51 22.31
CA ASP A 663 26.18 -1.64 23.16
C ASP A 663 27.17 -1.93 24.29
N VAL A 664 28.48 -1.92 24.00
CA VAL A 664 29.54 -2.19 25.00
C VAL A 664 30.04 -0.91 25.67
N ARG A 665 29.98 0.24 24.99
CA ARG A 665 30.55 1.53 25.39
C ARG A 665 32.07 1.52 25.62
N ASP A 666 32.79 0.73 24.83
CA ASP A 666 34.27 0.76 24.80
C ASP A 666 34.75 1.76 23.74
N VAL A 667 34.94 3.00 24.21
CA VAL A 667 35.36 4.14 23.38
C VAL A 667 36.74 3.93 22.73
N LYS A 668 37.64 3.14 23.35
CA LYS A 668 38.98 2.92 22.79
C LYS A 668 38.91 1.97 21.60
N LYS A 669 38.25 0.83 21.79
CA LYS A 669 38.07 -0.17 20.72
C LYS A 669 37.19 0.35 19.57
N ALA A 670 36.08 1.01 19.89
CA ALA A 670 35.21 1.61 18.88
C ALA A 670 35.99 2.60 17.99
N GLY A 671 36.78 3.48 18.62
CA GLY A 671 37.59 4.45 17.89
C GLY A 671 38.65 3.82 16.98
N GLU A 672 39.27 2.71 17.39
CA GLU A 672 40.22 1.98 16.55
C GLU A 672 39.53 1.33 15.35
N LEU A 673 38.39 0.67 15.56
CA LEU A 673 37.63 0.00 14.51
C LEU A 673 37.06 0.99 13.49
N TYR A 674 36.47 2.10 13.96
CA TYR A 674 36.04 3.16 13.06
C TYR A 674 37.22 3.72 12.25
N ARG A 675 38.38 3.96 12.88
CA ARG A 675 39.57 4.45 12.16
C ARG A 675 40.01 3.46 11.08
N ARG A 676 40.06 2.16 11.37
CA ARG A 676 40.39 1.12 10.38
C ARG A 676 39.38 1.07 9.24
N ALA A 677 38.09 1.14 9.53
CA ALA A 677 37.03 1.15 8.51
C ALA A 677 37.13 2.40 7.61
N ILE A 678 37.31 3.57 8.21
CA ILE A 678 37.38 4.84 7.48
C ILE A 678 38.63 4.92 6.61
N GLN A 679 39.78 4.40 7.08
CA GLN A 679 41.00 4.31 6.26
C GLN A 679 40.81 3.54 4.94
N LEU A 680 39.86 2.62 4.86
CA LEU A 680 39.53 1.91 3.62
C LEU A 680 38.73 2.79 2.64
N ILE A 681 37.96 3.76 3.16
CA ILE A 681 37.04 4.61 2.38
C ILE A 681 37.69 5.95 2.00
N THR A 682 38.64 6.46 2.80
CA THR A 682 39.26 7.78 2.67
C THR A 682 40.68 7.72 2.10
N PHE A 683 41.15 8.79 1.45
CA PHE A 683 42.55 8.92 1.08
C PHE A 683 43.39 9.34 2.32
N GLN A 684 44.54 8.69 2.53
CA GLN A 684 45.36 8.87 3.75
C GLN A 684 46.09 10.21 3.86
N ASN A 685 46.38 10.86 2.73
CA ASN A 685 47.03 12.17 2.71
C ASN A 685 46.06 13.16 2.09
N GLY A 686 45.75 14.22 2.83
CA GLY A 686 44.95 15.34 2.33
C GLY A 686 45.43 15.74 0.94
N LEU A 687 44.47 15.91 0.03
CA LEU A 687 44.72 16.43 -1.31
C LEU A 687 45.21 17.87 -1.17
N ASP A 688 46.52 18.06 -1.10
CA ASP A 688 47.12 19.35 -1.36
C ASP A 688 46.77 19.74 -2.80
N GLY A 689 46.24 20.96 -2.94
CA GLY A 689 45.55 21.43 -4.13
C GLY A 689 46.29 21.11 -5.42
N ALA A 690 45.74 20.18 -6.19
CA ALA A 690 46.00 20.07 -7.61
C ALA A 690 44.72 19.59 -8.30
N TYR A 691 44.33 20.39 -9.28
CA TYR A 691 43.20 20.25 -10.19
C TYR A 691 43.21 18.85 -10.85
N TYR A 692 42.36 17.92 -10.40
CA TYR A 692 42.06 16.70 -11.13
C TYR A 692 40.74 16.89 -11.88
N PRO A 693 40.71 16.89 -13.22
CA PRO A 693 39.48 17.07 -14.00
C PRO A 693 38.52 15.89 -13.90
N HIS A 694 38.94 14.78 -13.29
CA HIS A 694 38.12 13.59 -13.06
C HIS A 694 38.36 13.12 -11.62
N ALA A 695 37.48 13.49 -10.70
CA ALA A 695 37.58 13.11 -9.30
C ALA A 695 37.32 11.59 -9.19
N VAL A 696 38.38 10.83 -8.95
CA VAL A 696 38.33 9.37 -8.78
C VAL A 696 38.20 9.04 -7.30
N VAL A 697 37.29 8.12 -6.97
CA VAL A 697 37.05 7.64 -5.60
C VAL A 697 37.85 6.35 -5.36
N PRO A 698 38.28 6.01 -4.13
CA PRO A 698 38.97 4.74 -3.88
C PRO A 698 38.12 3.55 -4.32
N SER A 699 38.72 2.65 -5.10
CA SER A 699 38.09 1.39 -5.51
C SER A 699 37.96 0.46 -4.30
N LEU A 700 36.73 0.00 -4.05
CA LEU A 700 36.41 -0.92 -2.96
C LEU A 700 35.85 -2.23 -3.53
N VAL A 701 36.37 -3.34 -3.02
CA VAL A 701 35.88 -4.70 -3.28
C VAL A 701 35.56 -5.33 -1.92
N PRO A 702 34.29 -5.56 -1.56
CA PRO A 702 33.07 -5.32 -2.33
C PRO A 702 32.71 -3.83 -2.50
N PHE A 703 31.95 -3.52 -3.56
CA PHE A 703 31.53 -2.15 -3.89
C PHE A 703 30.67 -1.53 -2.77
N VAL A 704 30.96 -0.27 -2.43
CA VAL A 704 30.19 0.52 -1.47
C VAL A 704 29.73 1.84 -2.12
N PRO A 705 28.40 2.08 -2.24
CA PRO A 705 27.87 3.30 -2.83
C PRO A 705 28.32 4.57 -2.11
N ILE A 706 28.43 5.69 -2.85
CA ILE A 706 28.81 7.00 -2.30
C ILE A 706 27.93 7.41 -1.12
N ALA A 707 26.61 7.20 -1.21
CA ALA A 707 25.67 7.49 -0.13
C ALA A 707 26.01 6.73 1.17
N LYS A 708 26.37 5.44 1.07
CA LYS A 708 26.77 4.63 2.23
C LYS A 708 28.12 5.07 2.81
N ARG A 709 29.07 5.46 1.95
CA ARG A 709 30.35 6.06 2.38
C ARG A 709 30.13 7.36 3.17
N ILE A 710 29.22 8.24 2.72
CA ILE A 710 28.84 9.47 3.42
C ILE A 710 28.23 9.16 4.80
N GLN A 711 27.32 8.18 4.87
CA GLN A 711 26.73 7.73 6.14
C GLN A 711 27.79 7.22 7.12
N MET A 712 28.70 6.36 6.66
CA MET A 712 29.78 5.81 7.49
C MET A 712 30.72 6.91 8.04
N ILE A 713 31.14 7.85 7.19
CA ILE A 713 31.96 8.99 7.62
C ILE A 713 31.20 9.84 8.65
N THR A 714 29.91 10.06 8.44
CA THR A 714 29.10 10.86 9.36
C THR A 714 28.97 10.21 10.74
N SER A 715 28.70 8.90 10.81
CA SER A 715 28.65 8.20 12.10
C SER A 715 29.96 8.31 12.88
N TYR A 716 31.10 8.22 12.19
CA TYR A 716 32.40 8.40 12.85
C TYR A 716 32.63 9.84 13.32
N ILE A 717 32.19 10.84 12.56
CA ILE A 717 32.21 12.25 12.98
C ILE A 717 31.39 12.42 14.26
N TYR A 718 30.18 11.86 14.34
CA TYR A 718 29.35 11.95 15.54
C TYR A 718 30.00 11.27 16.74
N PHE A 719 30.62 10.09 16.55
CA PHE A 719 31.40 9.41 17.59
C PHE A 719 32.55 10.29 18.12
N LEU A 720 33.32 10.93 17.24
CA LEU A 720 34.41 11.83 17.64
C LEU A 720 33.89 13.09 18.35
N LEU A 721 32.74 13.62 17.94
CA LEU A 721 32.13 14.79 18.57
C LEU A 721 31.65 14.51 19.99
N ASP A 722 31.15 13.31 20.27
CA ASP A 722 30.74 12.89 21.61
C ASP A 722 31.94 12.71 22.54
N LYS A 723 33.07 12.21 22.00
CA LYS A 723 34.29 11.91 22.75
C LYS A 723 35.18 13.14 23.02
N ASP A 724 35.44 13.98 22.02
CA ASP A 724 36.62 14.86 21.95
C ASP A 724 36.28 16.37 21.93
N SER A 725 35.29 16.81 22.72
CA SER A 725 34.93 18.25 22.78
C SER A 725 36.07 19.19 23.25
N SER A 726 37.19 18.66 23.79
CA SER A 726 38.27 19.42 24.40
C SER A 726 39.70 19.21 23.83
N SER A 727 39.95 18.27 22.91
CA SER A 727 41.32 17.98 22.41
C SER A 727 41.63 18.61 21.04
N SER A 728 42.82 19.19 20.85
CA SER A 728 43.24 19.80 19.58
C SER A 728 43.47 18.78 18.46
N SER A 729 43.87 17.55 18.80
CA SER A 729 44.05 16.44 17.87
C SER A 729 42.73 15.96 17.26
N GLY A 730 41.65 15.86 18.06
CA GLY A 730 40.34 15.44 17.56
C GLY A 730 39.76 16.41 16.52
N ARG A 731 40.05 17.71 16.64
CA ARG A 731 39.61 18.73 15.66
C ARG A 731 40.31 18.60 14.30
N ALA A 732 41.57 18.14 14.27
CA ALA A 732 42.29 17.90 13.03
C ALA A 732 41.74 16.66 12.29
N ASP A 733 41.45 15.59 13.04
CA ASP A 733 40.83 14.38 12.49
C ASP A 733 39.44 14.67 11.90
N ILE A 734 38.61 15.44 12.62
CA ILE A 734 37.28 15.84 12.13
C ILE A 734 37.38 16.67 10.83
N LEU A 735 38.33 17.60 10.74
CA LEU A 735 38.54 18.38 9.52
C LEU A 735 38.92 17.48 8.34
N HIS A 736 39.80 16.49 8.56
CA HIS A 736 40.19 15.53 7.52
C HIS A 736 39.00 14.69 7.02
N LEU A 737 38.11 14.29 7.92
CA LEU A 737 36.87 13.58 7.55
C LEU A 737 35.95 14.44 6.70
N TYR A 738 35.76 15.71 7.07
CA TYR A 738 34.96 16.65 6.27
C TYR A 738 35.58 16.95 4.90
N GLN A 739 36.91 16.96 4.77
CA GLN A 739 37.60 17.10 3.48
C GLN A 739 37.36 15.87 2.58
N ASN A 740 37.42 14.66 3.13
CA ASN A 740 37.07 13.45 2.38
C ASN A 740 35.58 13.43 1.99
N MET A 741 34.70 13.92 2.86
CA MET A 741 33.28 14.06 2.53
C MET A 741 33.04 15.12 1.45
N ASP A 742 33.81 16.22 1.42
CA ASP A 742 33.78 17.21 0.33
C ASP A 742 34.13 16.57 -1.02
N LEU A 743 35.13 15.68 -1.05
CA LEU A 743 35.48 14.95 -2.27
C LEU A 743 34.30 14.08 -2.76
N LEU A 744 33.65 13.33 -1.86
CA LEU A 744 32.49 12.52 -2.22
C LEU A 744 31.31 13.37 -2.73
N VAL A 745 31.11 14.56 -2.15
CA VAL A 745 30.08 15.52 -2.57
C VAL A 745 30.38 16.08 -3.96
N VAL A 746 31.64 16.42 -4.25
CA VAL A 746 32.05 16.89 -5.58
C VAL A 746 31.90 15.79 -6.63
N VAL A 747 32.32 14.55 -6.31
CA VAL A 747 32.16 13.40 -7.20
C VAL A 747 30.69 13.13 -7.48
N ALA A 748 29.85 13.07 -6.43
CA ALA A 748 28.41 12.87 -6.59
C ALA A 748 27.78 13.98 -7.44
N GLY A 749 28.14 15.24 -7.18
CA GLY A 749 27.67 16.38 -7.98
C GLY A 749 28.02 16.25 -9.47
N SER A 750 29.26 15.86 -9.79
CA SER A 750 29.68 15.62 -11.18
C SER A 750 29.05 14.36 -11.78
N ALA A 751 28.82 13.32 -10.97
CA ALA A 751 28.18 12.08 -11.41
C ALA A 751 26.70 12.27 -11.76
N LEU A 752 26.01 13.21 -11.09
CA LEU A 752 24.66 13.62 -11.47
C LEU A 752 24.60 14.25 -12.87
N ASP A 753 25.61 15.04 -13.23
CA ASP A 753 25.68 15.67 -14.55
C ASP A 753 26.05 14.69 -15.66
N ASN A 754 26.95 13.74 -15.35
CA ASN A 754 27.52 12.82 -16.33
C ASN A 754 26.83 11.45 -16.40
N GLY A 755 26.05 11.07 -15.38
CA GLY A 755 25.43 9.74 -15.21
C GLY A 755 26.40 8.62 -14.79
N PHE A 756 27.68 8.94 -14.53
CA PHE A 756 28.69 7.98 -14.08
C PHE A 756 29.85 8.66 -13.34
N TYR A 757 30.60 7.86 -12.56
CA TYR A 757 31.89 8.25 -11.95
C TYR A 757 32.92 7.13 -12.06
N TYR A 758 34.17 7.44 -11.73
CA TYR A 758 35.28 6.49 -11.79
C TYR A 758 35.79 6.14 -10.38
N GLU A 759 36.08 4.86 -10.16
CA GLU A 759 36.78 4.35 -8.98
C GLU A 759 38.20 3.89 -9.37
N GLY A 760 39.24 4.18 -8.58
CA GLY A 760 40.63 3.84 -8.95
C GLY A 760 41.66 4.10 -7.83
N GLY A 761 42.86 3.53 -8.00
CA GLY A 761 44.00 3.73 -7.08
C GLY A 761 44.80 5.00 -7.41
N ALA A 762 45.44 5.61 -6.42
CA ALA A 762 46.24 6.82 -6.59
C ALA A 762 47.41 6.57 -7.58
N THR A 763 47.39 7.22 -8.74
CA THR A 763 48.50 7.21 -9.69
C THR A 763 49.71 7.91 -9.07
N ARG A 764 50.75 7.16 -8.68
CA ARG A 764 52.09 7.74 -8.49
C ARG A 764 52.61 8.16 -9.86
N MET A 765 52.55 9.46 -10.15
CA MET A 765 53.22 10.02 -11.33
C MET A 765 54.72 9.78 -11.20
N LYS A 766 55.28 8.95 -12.10
CA LYS A 766 56.71 8.93 -12.38
C LYS A 766 57.12 10.33 -12.84
N GLU A 767 58.27 10.77 -12.35
CA GLU A 767 58.94 12.01 -12.75
C GLU A 767 58.97 12.14 -14.28
N SER A 768 58.68 13.36 -14.73
CA SER A 768 58.72 13.81 -16.12
C SER A 768 60.02 13.43 -16.85
N PRO A 769 59.97 12.95 -18.10
CA PRO A 769 61.07 13.11 -19.02
C PRO A 769 60.91 14.43 -19.77
N SER A 770 61.99 15.21 -19.74
CA SER A 770 62.25 16.39 -20.55
C SER A 770 62.14 16.14 -22.06
N ARG A 771 61.62 17.17 -22.75
CA ARG A 771 61.85 17.58 -24.16
C ARG A 771 62.53 16.58 -25.10
N GLY A 772 61.85 16.29 -26.22
CA GLY A 772 62.49 16.02 -27.51
C GLY A 772 61.78 14.96 -28.34
N GLU A 773 61.32 15.37 -29.54
CA GLU A 773 61.13 14.57 -30.75
C GLU A 773 59.86 13.70 -30.90
N SER A 774 58.95 14.18 -31.77
CA SER A 774 58.20 13.34 -32.73
C SER A 774 59.17 12.90 -33.86
N PRO A 775 58.93 11.83 -34.67
CA PRO A 775 57.61 11.45 -35.18
C PRO A 775 57.39 9.95 -35.53
N ASN A 776 56.18 9.71 -36.09
CA ASN A 776 55.80 8.68 -37.07
C ASN A 776 55.05 7.42 -36.62
N ALA A 777 53.83 7.34 -37.18
CA ALA A 777 53.03 6.16 -37.35
C ALA A 777 53.59 5.26 -38.46
N THR A 778 53.57 3.94 -38.23
CA THR A 778 53.17 2.84 -39.13
C THR A 778 53.87 1.57 -38.68
N ASN A 779 53.11 0.56 -38.25
CA ASN A 779 53.12 -0.78 -38.84
C ASN A 779 52.24 -1.74 -38.03
N ALA A 780 51.38 -2.40 -38.79
CA ALA A 780 50.50 -3.46 -38.35
C ALA A 780 51.24 -4.81 -38.28
N LEU A 781 50.60 -5.70 -37.50
CA LEU A 781 50.58 -7.17 -37.61
C LEU A 781 51.64 -8.02 -36.88
N ASN A 782 51.06 -8.94 -36.10
CA ASN A 782 51.48 -10.30 -35.75
C ASN A 782 52.50 -10.51 -34.62
N ARG A 783 51.97 -10.95 -33.47
CA ARG A 783 52.40 -12.21 -32.82
C ARG A 783 51.32 -12.72 -31.85
N SER A 784 50.82 -13.90 -32.16
CA SER A 784 50.04 -14.78 -31.29
C SER A 784 50.97 -15.49 -30.29
N ALA A 785 50.67 -15.43 -28.99
CA ALA A 785 51.15 -16.39 -27.99
C ALA A 785 50.35 -16.29 -26.67
N ALA A 786 49.66 -17.38 -26.32
CA ALA A 786 49.22 -17.85 -24.98
C ALA A 786 48.23 -17.03 -24.11
N PRO A 787 47.23 -17.67 -23.48
CA PRO A 787 46.38 -17.05 -22.47
C PRO A 787 47.12 -16.99 -21.12
N GLN A 788 47.69 -15.84 -20.76
CA GLN A 788 48.17 -15.60 -19.40
C GLN A 788 47.00 -15.23 -18.49
N MET A 789 46.87 -15.97 -17.39
CA MET A 789 46.02 -15.67 -16.24
C MET A 789 46.33 -14.27 -15.71
N ASN A 790 45.32 -13.38 -15.71
CA ASN A 790 45.43 -12.07 -15.08
C ASN A 790 45.04 -12.14 -13.60
N HIS A 791 46.04 -12.15 -12.73
CA HIS A 791 45.93 -11.51 -11.41
C HIS A 791 45.51 -10.03 -11.60
N PRO A 792 44.70 -9.43 -10.71
CA PRO A 792 44.36 -8.02 -10.84
C PRO A 792 45.61 -7.18 -10.55
N GLN A 793 46.17 -6.60 -11.62
CA GLN A 793 47.24 -5.61 -11.53
C GLN A 793 46.71 -4.33 -10.87
N ASP A 794 47.52 -3.76 -9.98
CA ASP A 794 47.33 -2.44 -9.39
C ASP A 794 47.03 -1.38 -10.47
N GLY A 795 45.88 -0.70 -10.37
CA GLY A 795 45.62 0.54 -11.11
C GLY A 795 44.44 0.58 -12.11
N GLN A 796 43.53 -0.39 -12.16
CA GLN A 796 42.35 -0.29 -13.03
C GLN A 796 41.33 0.75 -12.53
N THR A 797 40.98 1.71 -13.39
CA THR A 797 39.86 2.63 -13.19
C THR A 797 38.54 1.98 -13.61
N ILE A 798 37.60 1.85 -12.67
CA ILE A 798 36.28 1.23 -12.89
C ILE A 798 35.24 2.32 -13.12
N ARG A 799 34.54 2.29 -14.25
CA ARG A 799 33.40 3.17 -14.53
C ARG A 799 32.14 2.63 -13.84
N ARG A 800 31.48 3.45 -13.02
CA ARG A 800 30.23 3.13 -12.32
C ARG A 800 29.11 4.03 -12.79
N THR A 801 27.98 3.46 -13.18
CA THR A 801 26.75 4.21 -13.44
C THR A 801 26.22 4.82 -12.14
N PHE A 802 25.72 6.05 -12.20
CA PHE A 802 25.21 6.77 -11.04
C PHE A 802 23.86 7.37 -11.35
N ASN A 803 22.86 7.05 -10.53
CA ASN A 803 21.51 7.59 -10.67
C ASN A 803 21.22 8.56 -9.52
N GLU A 804 20.34 9.53 -9.76
CA GLU A 804 19.88 10.48 -8.74
C GLU A 804 19.36 9.79 -7.47
N GLY A 805 18.58 8.71 -7.64
CA GLY A 805 18.04 7.92 -6.53
C GLY A 805 19.09 7.20 -5.67
N ASP A 806 20.34 7.08 -6.13
CA ASP A 806 21.42 6.49 -5.32
C ASP A 806 21.82 7.38 -4.14
N LEU A 807 21.46 8.68 -4.17
CA LEU A 807 21.79 9.65 -3.13
C LEU A 807 20.62 9.95 -2.16
N ASP A 808 19.42 9.42 -2.42
CA ASP A 808 18.21 9.67 -1.62
C ASP A 808 18.42 9.38 -0.13
N SER A 809 19.11 8.27 0.19
CA SER A 809 19.37 7.87 1.58
C SER A 809 20.42 8.74 2.29
N ALA A 810 21.14 9.60 1.57
CA ALA A 810 22.18 10.47 2.11
C ALA A 810 21.74 11.94 2.22
N VAL A 811 20.61 12.35 1.62
CA VAL A 811 20.16 13.77 1.62
C VAL A 811 20.01 14.33 3.03
N THR A 812 19.34 13.59 3.93
CA THR A 812 19.14 14.00 5.32
C THR A 812 20.49 14.21 6.02
N VAL A 813 21.40 13.24 5.86
CA VAL A 813 22.75 13.26 6.46
C VAL A 813 23.59 14.42 5.92
N LEU A 814 23.53 14.69 4.61
CA LEU A 814 24.21 15.83 3.99
C LEU A 814 23.68 17.16 4.53
N CYS A 815 22.37 17.28 4.69
CA CYS A 815 21.72 18.48 5.24
C CYS A 815 22.06 18.70 6.73
N GLU A 816 22.07 17.65 7.55
CA GLU A 816 22.43 17.74 8.97
C GLU A 816 23.90 18.15 9.17
N ASN A 817 24.82 17.53 8.41
CA ASN A 817 26.23 17.90 8.42
C ASN A 817 26.47 19.34 7.94
N ALA A 818 25.78 19.77 6.87
CA ALA A 818 25.87 21.15 6.40
C ALA A 818 25.39 22.14 7.48
N THR A 819 24.30 21.80 8.17
CA THR A 819 23.74 22.60 9.27
C THR A 819 24.71 22.68 10.45
N TYR A 820 25.34 21.56 10.80
CA TYR A 820 26.35 21.51 11.84
C TYR A 820 27.57 22.38 11.49
N LEU A 821 28.15 22.19 10.31
CA LEU A 821 29.31 22.97 9.83
C LEU A 821 29.01 24.47 9.77
N TYR A 822 27.80 24.85 9.35
CA TYR A 822 27.40 26.25 9.33
C TYR A 822 27.41 26.88 10.73
N LYS A 823 26.96 26.16 11.76
CA LYS A 823 26.98 26.66 13.15
C LYS A 823 28.41 26.89 13.65
N ILE A 824 29.34 26.00 13.29
CA ILE A 824 30.75 26.07 13.72
C ILE A 824 31.67 26.80 12.74
N ARG A 825 31.12 27.44 11.69
CA ARG A 825 31.89 28.05 10.59
C ARG A 825 32.96 29.06 11.00
N ARG A 826 32.81 29.69 12.17
CA ARG A 826 33.79 30.66 12.71
C ARG A 826 35.05 30.00 13.28
N GLN A 827 35.04 28.68 13.50
CA GLN A 827 36.17 27.96 14.09
C GLN A 827 37.27 27.62 13.07
N ASN A 828 36.93 27.41 11.80
CA ASN A 828 37.91 27.13 10.74
C ASN A 828 37.40 27.63 9.38
N PRO A 829 38.18 28.46 8.65
CA PRO A 829 37.78 28.99 7.35
C PRO A 829 37.54 27.90 6.29
N LYS A 830 38.16 26.71 6.42
CA LYS A 830 37.98 25.59 5.49
C LYS A 830 36.58 24.98 5.52
N TYR A 831 35.78 25.20 6.58
CA TYR A 831 34.40 24.70 6.64
C TYR A 831 33.45 25.46 5.70
N ASN A 832 33.76 26.72 5.38
CA ASN A 832 32.91 27.56 4.54
C ASN A 832 32.62 27.00 3.15
N PRO A 833 33.62 26.58 2.35
CA PRO A 833 33.35 25.98 1.05
C PRO A 833 32.65 24.62 1.16
N ILE A 834 32.96 23.82 2.18
CA ILE A 834 32.46 22.45 2.35
C ILE A 834 30.95 22.44 2.60
N TYR A 835 30.45 23.21 3.58
CA TYR A 835 29.02 23.22 3.88
C TYR A 835 28.19 23.76 2.71
N LYS A 836 28.73 24.73 1.96
CA LYS A 836 28.04 25.32 0.80
C LYS A 836 27.84 24.28 -0.31
N LYS A 837 28.87 23.50 -0.61
CA LYS A 837 28.78 22.40 -1.59
C LYS A 837 27.82 21.30 -1.12
N MET A 838 27.89 20.91 0.16
CA MET A 838 26.97 19.92 0.75
C MET A 838 25.52 20.37 0.68
N TRP A 839 25.25 21.62 1.06
CA TRP A 839 23.92 22.22 0.97
C TRP A 839 23.44 22.30 -0.49
N SER A 840 24.32 22.69 -1.42
CA SER A 840 23.99 22.74 -2.84
C SER A 840 23.62 21.36 -3.39
N LEU A 841 24.37 20.31 -3.04
CA LEU A 841 24.08 18.95 -3.48
C LEU A 841 22.78 18.42 -2.85
N ALA A 842 22.57 18.62 -1.55
CA ALA A 842 21.36 18.17 -0.86
C ALA A 842 20.10 18.80 -1.46
N LYS A 843 20.14 20.11 -1.75
CA LYS A 843 19.05 20.80 -2.46
C LYS A 843 18.82 20.22 -3.86
N ARG A 844 19.90 19.98 -4.63
CA ARG A 844 19.83 19.47 -6.00
C ARG A 844 19.16 18.11 -6.08
N VAL A 845 19.43 17.22 -5.11
CA VAL A 845 18.85 15.87 -5.08
C VAL A 845 17.41 15.87 -4.57
N SER A 846 17.10 16.63 -3.51
CA SER A 846 15.73 16.72 -3.04
C SER A 846 15.44 18.04 -2.32
N HIS A 847 14.70 18.92 -3.01
CA HIS A 847 14.14 20.14 -2.43
C HIS A 847 13.05 19.85 -1.38
N MET A 848 12.46 18.67 -1.42
CA MET A 848 11.32 18.27 -0.59
C MET A 848 11.73 17.49 0.66
N ASN A 849 13.02 17.20 0.87
CA ASN A 849 13.48 16.52 2.09
C ASN A 849 13.19 17.37 3.35
N GLU A 850 12.73 16.72 4.43
CA GLU A 850 12.32 17.38 5.68
C GLU A 850 13.43 18.26 6.28
N CYS A 851 14.67 17.78 6.27
CA CYS A 851 15.81 18.56 6.78
C CYS A 851 16.05 19.81 5.92
N VAL A 852 15.95 19.69 4.60
CA VAL A 852 16.17 20.79 3.66
C VAL A 852 15.09 21.85 3.84
N LEU A 853 13.81 21.45 3.92
CA LEU A 853 12.69 22.36 4.16
C LEU A 853 12.84 23.12 5.49
N ARG A 854 13.20 22.40 6.58
CA ARG A 854 13.37 22.99 7.91
C ARG A 854 14.49 24.03 7.97
N ASN A 855 15.59 23.79 7.27
CA ASN A 855 16.78 24.66 7.30
C ASN A 855 16.86 25.65 6.14
N TYR A 856 15.92 25.64 5.19
CA TYR A 856 15.96 26.48 3.98
C TYR A 856 16.08 27.98 4.30
N TYR A 857 15.26 28.48 5.23
CA TYR A 857 15.29 29.87 5.69
C TYR A 857 16.67 30.28 6.23
N PHE A 858 17.35 29.36 6.90
CA PHE A 858 18.62 29.61 7.57
C PHE A 858 19.79 29.73 6.61
N PHE A 859 19.75 29.01 5.48
CA PHE A 859 20.80 29.05 4.45
C PHE A 859 20.55 30.07 3.34
N GLU A 860 19.29 30.27 2.95
CA GLU A 860 18.92 31.15 1.80
C GLU A 860 18.39 32.52 2.23
N GLY A 861 18.18 32.75 3.53
CA GLY A 861 17.69 34.03 4.07
C GLY A 861 16.24 34.38 3.67
N ARG A 862 15.50 33.43 3.09
CA ARG A 862 14.12 33.60 2.61
C ARG A 862 13.24 32.42 3.03
N GLN A 863 11.97 32.69 3.33
CA GLN A 863 10.98 31.63 3.53
C GLN A 863 10.55 31.05 2.17
N ILE A 864 10.19 29.76 2.14
CA ILE A 864 9.72 29.08 0.93
C ILE A 864 8.34 29.61 0.57
N GLY A 865 8.22 30.28 -0.58
CA GLY A 865 6.95 30.79 -1.08
C GLY A 865 6.16 29.75 -1.89
N VAL A 866 4.90 30.04 -2.20
CA VAL A 866 4.03 29.20 -3.04
C VAL A 866 4.64 28.96 -4.43
N LEU A 867 5.33 29.97 -4.98
CA LEU A 867 6.03 29.86 -6.28
C LEU A 867 7.23 28.91 -6.20
N ASP A 868 7.93 28.86 -5.07
CA ASP A 868 9.06 27.94 -4.88
C ASP A 868 8.54 26.50 -4.79
N TYR A 869 7.44 26.26 -4.07
CA TYR A 869 6.78 24.95 -4.10
C TYR A 869 6.41 24.55 -5.52
N LEU A 870 5.76 25.44 -6.30
CA LEU A 870 5.41 25.15 -7.70
C LEU A 870 6.64 24.87 -8.58
N ALA A 871 7.75 25.59 -8.38
CA ALA A 871 9.00 25.35 -9.09
C ALA A 871 9.66 24.02 -8.69
N PHE A 872 9.66 23.69 -7.39
CA PHE A 872 10.14 22.39 -6.88
C PHE A 872 9.27 21.22 -7.38
N PHE A 873 8.05 21.48 -7.85
CA PHE A 873 7.17 20.46 -8.43
C PHE A 873 7.32 20.27 -9.93
N TYR A 874 7.39 21.37 -10.69
CA TYR A 874 7.31 21.31 -12.16
C TYR A 874 8.66 21.46 -12.86
N LEU A 875 9.68 22.02 -12.20
CA LEU A 875 10.98 22.34 -12.81
C LEU A 875 12.13 21.53 -12.23
N TYR A 876 12.07 21.17 -10.95
CA TYR A 876 13.14 20.44 -10.26
C TYR A 876 12.62 19.11 -9.73
N ARG A 877 12.71 18.08 -10.57
CA ARG A 877 12.86 16.71 -10.11
C ARG A 877 14.17 16.18 -10.65
#